data_AF-A0A9P9I386-F1
#
_entry.id   AF-A0A9P9I386-F1
#
_cell.length_a   1.000
_cell.length_b   1.000
_cell.length_c   1.000
_cell.angle_alpha   90.00
_cell.angle_beta   90.00
_cell.angle_gamma   90.00
#
_symmetry.space_group_name_H-M   'P 1'
#
loop_
_entity.id
_entity.type
_entity.pdbx_description
1 polymer ?
#
loop_
_entity_poly.entity_id
_entity_poly.type
_entity_poly.pdbx_seq_one_letter_code
_entity_poly.pdbx_strand_id
1 'polypeptide(L)'
;MSMRKAATHHLLETFSPTYRYSTYMRRHTCLNRLHYYQLHSLCSTHAVPSTAHFSRSRGAHTERVPSFLEAWDSAYQEQQAQGHAADVAAATKLNLPCDHLRELVVNGEYERANTIRIEYGKQGIPIAMHPIYEEAAIHAYLRRSVKEQEACFEDWWQLVPDRALCPGGRSFDSVIEALIRSGNRHIPTLGNFVRMAASKGWVRDIQDRVLPTIVRYAVPSTALAALADALDNAHQYSETHSDDPTVNAWYSATDLISAALRSAIIGGRRNLACMIVELAFLYEVSPTPYQLAFFLRQLSGPDNAVTLARARQLIADNYWLVKQRPDELEAIELAPKFMAVGPLYYPGPLAKILRMVKNTTTSNSPPRATAIAHLLARYVRLGRTRVLRVMRKKVITRYPSLQAASLWYTAEMKFWHIYGRHDRVLDVYRRVFKRIRRQPLHTRRRMSNYAKHLDLPPIILPWRIHPSAHTQVLVWSSLARLKNNLNSLSGLYEQFLGTVDNFIAARDHVAGLKLSANDEDASESLPPALMPDSAAFTPFVIRFARLGGPKRGLSILRDMSDRHITPSQHTWFFAMRAFALAGDVAGLYEVLGAVERLGAPDWTQTLIGPQTLRHRFGPITTPLVFPCVPFYQLALRLLVRKRRYQEVAMLITRIEDLGWRPGNHPKFDRFVATFKQHTGLSREDPPTLIPIERSPSAVSAEDLDSGEDLRAGPEQTGVFQSRAQEVGIGKTTIEPWLTTWLKRDQLWQRQVVNISRRGGSGARVQWRQRRLARFQVQHAAGVSSSGPANALLDAEINKLKDQDFLDEELHEELVHDDQSVGRARTKRV
;
A
#
# COMPACT_ATOMS: atom_id res chain seq x y z
N MET A 1 8.99 46.36 -55.32
CA MET A 1 8.98 45.53 -56.54
C MET A 1 8.17 44.27 -56.22
N SER A 2 6.90 44.17 -56.64
CA SER A 2 6.47 43.73 -58.00
C SER A 2 6.85 42.26 -58.18
N MET A 3 6.02 41.24 -58.41
CA MET A 3 4.70 40.96 -59.02
C MET A 3 4.46 39.45 -58.65
N ARG A 4 3.34 38.74 -58.81
CA ARG A 4 2.02 38.94 -59.43
C ARG A 4 1.07 37.88 -58.85
N LYS A 5 -0.21 38.22 -58.86
CA LYS A 5 -1.41 37.40 -58.60
C LYS A 5 -1.71 36.40 -59.75
N ALA A 6 -2.69 35.51 -59.47
CA ALA A 6 -3.61 34.79 -60.37
C ALA A 6 -3.18 33.35 -60.71
N ALA A 7 -4.02 32.30 -60.69
CA ALA A 7 -5.48 32.11 -60.68
C ALA A 7 -5.78 30.84 -59.84
N THR A 8 -6.94 30.63 -59.22
CA THR A 8 -8.16 30.11 -59.88
C THR A 8 -9.37 30.20 -58.95
N HIS A 9 -10.45 30.78 -59.46
CA HIS A 9 -11.83 30.65 -58.99
C HIS A 9 -12.49 29.54 -59.81
N HIS A 10 -13.02 28.50 -59.15
CA HIS A 10 -14.21 27.70 -59.49
C HIS A 10 -14.08 26.27 -58.92
N LEU A 11 -14.79 26.02 -57.82
CA LEU A 11 -15.75 24.91 -57.62
C LEU A 11 -16.05 24.80 -56.12
N LEU A 12 -17.21 25.36 -55.74
CA LEU A 12 -17.95 24.94 -54.56
C LEU A 12 -18.59 23.59 -54.89
N GLU A 13 -18.39 22.59 -54.03
CA GLU A 13 -19.47 21.96 -53.27
C GLU A 13 -18.97 20.69 -52.55
N THR A 14 -19.47 20.52 -51.32
CA THR A 14 -19.33 19.37 -50.41
C THR A 14 -17.95 19.16 -49.75
N PHE A 15 -17.78 19.61 -48.49
CA PHE A 15 -17.15 18.82 -47.40
C PHE A 15 -17.29 19.54 -46.03
N SER A 16 -17.65 18.74 -45.02
CA SER A 16 -17.95 19.06 -43.61
C SER A 16 -16.80 19.72 -42.81
N PRO A 17 -17.07 20.62 -41.83
CA PRO A 17 -16.03 21.23 -40.99
C PRO A 17 -15.92 20.54 -39.62
N THR A 18 -14.97 19.61 -39.43
CA THR A 18 -14.67 19.03 -38.10
C THR A 18 -13.18 18.94 -37.75
N TYR A 19 -12.33 19.84 -38.27
CA TYR A 19 -10.89 19.78 -37.92
C TYR A 19 -10.19 21.15 -37.87
N ARG A 20 -10.67 22.11 -37.06
CA ARG A 20 -9.88 23.35 -36.75
C ARG A 20 -9.94 23.92 -35.33
N TYR A 21 -10.44 23.20 -34.31
CA TYR A 21 -10.54 23.75 -32.95
C TYR A 21 -9.45 23.31 -31.94
N SER A 22 -8.59 22.33 -32.24
CA SER A 22 -7.70 21.74 -31.21
C SER A 22 -6.36 22.48 -30.96
N THR A 23 -5.97 23.40 -31.85
CA THR A 23 -4.66 24.09 -31.75
C THR A 23 -4.73 25.49 -31.13
N TYR A 24 -5.91 26.11 -31.00
CA TYR A 24 -6.04 27.48 -30.50
C TYR A 24 -6.10 27.57 -28.96
N MET A 25 -6.64 26.55 -28.27
CA MET A 25 -6.83 26.57 -26.80
C MET A 25 -5.57 26.28 -25.96
N ARG A 26 -4.47 25.79 -26.55
CA ARG A 26 -3.23 25.49 -25.78
C ARG A 26 -2.31 26.68 -25.55
N ARG A 27 -2.49 27.81 -26.23
CA ARG A 27 -1.64 29.01 -26.06
C ARG A 27 -2.12 29.96 -24.96
N HIS A 28 -3.42 30.05 -24.69
CA HIS A 28 -3.95 31.01 -23.70
C HIS A 28 -3.77 30.60 -22.23
N THR A 29 -3.65 29.30 -21.91
CA THR A 29 -3.45 28.83 -20.52
C THR A 29 -2.01 28.95 -20.01
N CYS A 30 -1.03 29.26 -20.87
CA CYS A 30 0.36 29.50 -20.43
C CYS A 30 0.66 30.96 -20.07
N LEU A 31 -0.08 31.93 -20.61
CA LEU A 31 0.20 33.36 -20.40
C LEU A 31 -0.29 33.88 -19.04
N ASN A 32 -1.44 33.39 -18.53
CA ASN A 32 -1.96 33.82 -17.22
C ASN A 32 -1.19 33.27 -16.01
N ARG A 33 -0.19 32.39 -16.19
CA ARG A 33 0.66 31.87 -15.10
C ARG A 33 2.00 32.57 -14.95
N LEU A 34 2.38 33.44 -15.88
CA LEU A 34 3.68 34.15 -15.85
C LEU A 34 3.62 35.50 -15.11
N HIS A 35 2.45 36.15 -15.04
CA HIS A 35 2.30 37.44 -14.35
C HIS A 35 2.30 37.36 -12.81
N TYR A 36 2.14 36.17 -12.22
CA TYR A 36 2.11 36.00 -10.75
C TYR A 36 3.51 35.81 -10.11
N TYR A 37 4.59 35.78 -10.90
CA TYR A 37 5.94 35.40 -10.41
C TYR A 37 6.94 36.56 -10.24
N GLN A 38 6.54 37.82 -10.42
CA GLN A 38 7.45 38.97 -10.31
C GLN A 38 7.37 39.79 -9.00
N LEU A 39 6.51 39.44 -8.04
CA LEU A 39 6.30 40.27 -6.83
C LEU A 39 6.74 39.65 -5.47
N HIS A 40 7.45 38.52 -5.45
CA HIS A 40 8.02 37.97 -4.21
C HIS A 40 9.53 37.80 -4.28
N SER A 41 10.22 38.92 -4.45
CA SER A 41 11.63 39.07 -4.13
C SER A 41 11.82 40.48 -3.61
N LEU A 42 11.85 40.64 -2.30
CA LEU A 42 12.55 41.64 -1.49
C LEU A 42 12.10 41.49 -0.02
N CYS A 43 12.94 41.96 0.90
CA CYS A 43 12.86 41.86 2.37
C CYS A 43 13.33 40.53 3.00
N SER A 44 14.67 40.38 3.07
CA SER A 44 15.32 39.76 4.24
C SER A 44 16.05 40.85 5.02
N THR A 45 15.75 41.00 6.30
CA THR A 45 16.70 41.52 7.30
C THR A 45 16.38 40.96 8.68
N HIS A 46 17.45 40.64 9.40
CA HIS A 46 17.52 40.02 10.71
C HIS A 46 17.01 40.93 11.85
N ALA A 47 16.42 40.32 12.89
CA ALA A 47 16.75 40.59 14.29
C ALA A 47 16.14 39.52 15.21
N VAL A 48 16.95 39.04 16.15
CA VAL A 48 16.56 38.23 17.32
C VAL A 48 16.26 39.20 18.47
N PRO A 49 15.28 38.93 19.34
CA PRO A 49 15.66 38.83 20.75
C PRO A 49 14.95 37.73 21.56
N SER A 50 15.59 37.48 22.70
CA SER A 50 15.39 36.48 23.73
C SER A 50 14.16 36.72 24.62
N THR A 51 13.63 35.61 25.15
CA THR A 51 12.94 35.39 26.44
C THR A 51 12.50 36.61 27.29
N ALA A 52 11.20 36.72 27.57
CA ALA A 52 10.65 36.93 28.92
C ALA A 52 9.10 36.78 28.94
N HIS A 53 8.58 36.31 30.07
CA HIS A 53 7.18 36.26 30.47
C HIS A 53 6.40 37.56 30.15
N PHE A 54 5.11 37.46 29.78
CA PHE A 54 4.04 38.27 30.39
C PHE A 54 2.61 37.81 30.00
N SER A 55 1.83 37.55 31.05
CA SER A 55 0.44 37.94 31.34
C SER A 55 -0.50 38.45 30.24
N ARG A 56 -1.75 37.97 30.35
CA ARG A 56 -2.99 38.47 29.70
C ARG A 56 -3.04 40.01 29.59
N SER A 57 -3.17 40.50 28.36
CA SER A 57 -4.10 41.59 28.03
C SER A 57 -4.60 41.37 26.60
N ARG A 58 -5.92 41.27 26.44
CA ARG A 58 -6.60 41.34 25.15
C ARG A 58 -6.98 42.80 24.95
N GLY A 59 -6.48 43.42 23.89
CA GLY A 59 -6.86 44.77 23.49
C GLY A 59 -6.20 45.16 22.17
N ALA A 60 -7.02 45.20 21.13
CA ALA A 60 -6.90 45.98 19.89
C ALA A 60 -5.58 45.97 19.09
N HIS A 61 -5.66 45.36 17.90
CA HIS A 61 -5.09 45.75 16.60
C HIS A 61 -4.59 44.53 15.83
N THR A 62 -5.53 43.78 15.25
CA THR A 62 -5.25 42.97 14.06
C THR A 62 -5.59 43.81 12.85
N GLU A 63 -4.57 44.25 12.11
CA GLU A 63 -4.73 44.72 10.74
C GLU A 63 -5.51 43.65 9.96
N ARG A 64 -6.71 44.01 9.50
CA ARG A 64 -7.55 43.16 8.67
C ARG A 64 -6.80 42.92 7.35
N VAL A 65 -6.34 41.70 7.15
CA VAL A 65 -6.06 41.18 5.81
C VAL A 65 -7.40 41.23 5.05
N PRO A 66 -7.47 41.83 3.85
CA PRO A 66 -8.71 41.87 3.07
C PRO A 66 -9.27 40.47 2.93
N SER A 67 -10.50 40.28 3.41
CA SER A 67 -11.18 39.00 3.31
C SER A 67 -11.34 38.65 1.84
N PHE A 68 -11.07 37.40 1.47
CA PHE A 68 -11.38 36.87 0.13
C PHE A 68 -12.85 37.12 -0.26
N LEU A 69 -13.74 37.33 0.71
CA LEU A 69 -15.16 37.64 0.53
C LEU A 69 -15.43 39.05 -0.03
N GLU A 70 -14.57 40.05 0.18
CA GLU A 70 -14.81 41.45 -0.26
C GLU A 70 -14.87 41.57 -1.79
N ALA A 71 -14.08 40.77 -2.51
CA ALA A 71 -14.10 40.72 -3.97
C ALA A 71 -15.39 40.10 -4.53
N TRP A 72 -16.06 39.24 -3.75
CA TRP A 72 -17.29 38.55 -4.15
C TRP A 72 -18.54 39.34 -3.77
N ASP A 73 -18.55 39.99 -2.61
CA ASP A 73 -19.62 40.91 -2.23
C ASP A 73 -19.80 42.00 -3.29
N SER A 74 -18.68 42.50 -3.85
CA SER A 74 -18.69 43.48 -4.94
C SER A 74 -19.27 42.93 -6.25
N ALA A 75 -18.85 41.72 -6.67
CA ALA A 75 -19.34 41.10 -7.91
C ALA A 75 -20.82 40.65 -7.83
N TYR A 76 -21.26 40.19 -6.66
CA TYR A 76 -22.65 39.82 -6.40
C TYR A 76 -23.57 41.05 -6.34
N GLN A 77 -23.11 42.13 -5.70
CA GLN A 77 -23.83 43.41 -5.69
C GLN A 77 -23.93 44.02 -7.10
N GLU A 78 -22.88 43.91 -7.92
CA GLU A 78 -22.93 44.31 -9.34
C GLU A 78 -23.94 43.49 -10.15
N GLN A 79 -24.03 42.17 -9.92
CA GLN A 79 -24.98 41.30 -10.62
C GLN A 79 -26.44 41.55 -10.20
N GLN A 80 -26.70 41.87 -8.91
CA GLN A 80 -28.03 42.33 -8.48
C GLN A 80 -28.36 43.73 -9.03
N ALA A 81 -27.39 44.63 -9.10
CA ALA A 81 -27.58 45.97 -9.64
C ALA A 81 -27.89 45.99 -11.14
N GLN A 82 -27.47 44.98 -11.90
CA GLN A 82 -27.77 44.85 -13.34
C GLN A 82 -29.20 44.35 -13.63
N GLY A 83 -29.95 43.87 -12.63
CA GLY A 83 -31.33 43.39 -12.79
C GLY A 83 -32.42 44.44 -12.53
N HIS A 84 -32.11 45.58 -11.92
CA HIS A 84 -33.09 46.60 -11.54
C HIS A 84 -32.59 48.01 -11.88
N ALA A 85 -33.27 48.66 -12.82
CA ALA A 85 -32.94 49.99 -13.30
C ALA A 85 -33.08 51.09 -12.22
N ALA A 86 -31.94 51.73 -11.94
CA ALA A 86 -31.67 53.16 -11.80
C ALA A 86 -32.39 54.09 -10.78
N ASP A 87 -33.54 53.79 -10.17
CA ASP A 87 -34.28 54.85 -9.41
C ASP A 87 -34.37 54.73 -7.87
N VAL A 88 -33.54 53.90 -7.21
CA VAL A 88 -33.56 53.75 -5.73
C VAL A 88 -32.20 54.02 -5.06
N ALA A 89 -31.35 54.86 -5.65
CA ALA A 89 -29.97 55.06 -5.15
C ALA A 89 -29.86 55.90 -3.85
N ALA A 90 -30.94 56.41 -3.28
CA ALA A 90 -30.88 57.28 -2.09
C ALA A 90 -31.84 56.92 -0.94
N ALA A 91 -32.76 55.97 -1.13
CA ALA A 91 -33.69 55.57 -0.08
C ALA A 91 -33.17 54.34 0.68
N THR A 92 -32.42 54.61 1.76
CA THR A 92 -32.00 53.65 2.81
C THR A 92 -31.17 52.44 2.34
N LYS A 93 -29.99 52.25 2.96
CA LYS A 93 -29.42 50.91 3.20
C LYS A 93 -30.41 50.14 4.08
N LEU A 94 -31.57 49.81 3.53
CA LEU A 94 -32.56 48.95 4.13
C LEU A 94 -31.80 47.65 4.37
N ASN A 95 -31.61 47.34 5.65
CA ASN A 95 -31.22 46.04 6.14
C ASN A 95 -32.11 45.01 5.46
N LEU A 96 -31.69 44.51 4.29
CA LEU A 96 -32.39 43.42 3.66
C LEU A 96 -32.37 42.31 4.70
N PRO A 97 -33.51 41.68 5.04
CA PRO A 97 -33.56 40.62 6.05
C PRO A 97 -32.44 39.58 5.89
N CYS A 98 -32.04 39.33 4.64
CA CYS A 98 -30.92 38.45 4.29
C CYS A 98 -29.53 38.93 4.76
N ASP A 99 -29.28 40.24 4.83
CA ASP A 99 -28.01 40.81 5.29
C ASP A 99 -27.83 40.60 6.79
N HIS A 100 -28.91 40.72 7.57
CA HIS A 100 -28.87 40.41 9.00
C HIS A 100 -28.59 38.92 9.24
N LEU A 101 -29.24 38.03 8.49
CA LEU A 101 -28.97 36.60 8.55
C LEU A 101 -27.52 36.27 8.17
N ARG A 102 -27.00 36.94 7.13
CA ARG A 102 -25.60 36.81 6.70
C ARG A 102 -24.64 37.25 7.79
N GLU A 103 -24.88 38.41 8.39
CA GLU A 103 -24.07 38.97 9.46
C GLU A 103 -23.99 38.01 10.66
N LEU A 104 -25.11 37.39 11.07
CA LEU A 104 -25.11 36.39 12.14
C LEU A 104 -24.24 35.17 11.81
N VAL A 105 -24.26 34.70 10.56
CA VAL A 105 -23.40 33.58 10.12
C VAL A 105 -21.93 34.00 10.08
N VAL A 106 -21.61 35.20 9.57
CA VAL A 106 -20.24 35.77 9.61
C VAL A 106 -19.72 35.85 11.06
N ASN A 107 -20.57 36.28 11.99
CA ASN A 107 -20.23 36.45 13.40
C ASN A 107 -20.18 35.11 14.17
N GLY A 108 -20.50 33.98 13.52
CA GLY A 108 -20.52 32.65 14.13
C GLY A 108 -21.71 32.42 15.08
N GLU A 109 -22.75 33.26 15.02
CA GLU A 109 -23.97 33.17 15.82
C GLU A 109 -24.99 32.20 15.17
N TYR A 110 -24.56 30.99 14.83
CA TYR A 110 -25.32 30.04 13.99
C TYR A 110 -26.68 29.62 14.58
N GLU A 111 -26.81 29.49 15.90
CA GLU A 111 -28.09 29.13 16.53
C GLU A 111 -29.13 30.26 16.38
N ARG A 112 -28.71 31.51 16.60
CA ARG A 112 -29.55 32.69 16.36
C ARG A 112 -29.89 32.82 14.89
N ALA A 113 -28.91 32.63 14.01
CA ALA A 113 -29.14 32.62 12.56
C ALA A 113 -30.19 31.56 12.19
N ASN A 114 -30.15 30.37 12.79
CA ASN A 114 -31.13 29.32 12.50
C ASN A 114 -32.53 29.66 13.02
N THR A 115 -32.65 30.29 14.19
CA THR A 115 -33.94 30.80 14.68
C THR A 115 -34.54 31.80 13.72
N ILE A 116 -33.75 32.79 13.28
CA ILE A 116 -34.20 33.81 12.31
C ILE A 116 -34.55 33.18 10.96
N ARG A 117 -33.76 32.21 10.47
CA ARG A 117 -34.08 31.47 9.24
C ARG A 117 -35.44 30.79 9.32
N ILE A 118 -35.76 30.16 10.45
CA ILE A 118 -37.06 29.51 10.68
C ILE A 118 -38.19 30.56 10.74
N GLU A 119 -37.96 31.69 11.41
CA GLU A 119 -38.93 32.79 11.48
C GLU A 119 -39.21 33.39 10.10
N TYR A 120 -38.18 33.64 9.29
CA TYR A 120 -38.32 34.10 7.92
C TYR A 120 -39.07 33.09 7.06
N GLY A 121 -38.77 31.79 7.21
CA GLY A 121 -39.52 30.72 6.55
C GLY A 121 -41.01 30.72 6.93
N LYS A 122 -41.34 30.90 8.22
CA LYS A 122 -42.72 31.00 8.70
C LYS A 122 -43.46 32.24 8.19
N GLN A 123 -42.75 33.34 7.99
CA GLN A 123 -43.30 34.59 7.46
C GLN A 123 -43.34 34.63 5.93
N GLY A 124 -42.82 33.61 5.24
CA GLY A 124 -42.73 33.57 3.78
C GLY A 124 -41.73 34.57 3.21
N ILE A 125 -40.76 35.05 4.01
CA ILE A 125 -39.71 35.97 3.54
C ILE A 125 -38.69 35.14 2.76
N PRO A 126 -38.48 35.40 1.45
CA PRO A 126 -37.50 34.67 0.66
C PRO A 126 -36.08 35.00 1.14
N ILE A 127 -35.29 33.96 1.42
CA ILE A 127 -33.89 34.10 1.81
C ILE A 127 -33.03 33.99 0.56
N ALA A 128 -32.32 35.06 0.22
CA ALA A 128 -31.40 35.08 -0.92
C ALA A 128 -30.28 34.05 -0.72
N MET A 129 -29.97 33.26 -1.75
CA MET A 129 -28.90 32.26 -1.68
C MET A 129 -27.54 32.94 -1.55
N HIS A 130 -26.69 32.43 -0.65
CA HIS A 130 -25.35 32.96 -0.45
C HIS A 130 -24.34 31.86 -0.08
N PRO A 131 -23.10 31.90 -0.60
CA PRO A 131 -22.11 30.86 -0.31
C PRO A 131 -21.81 30.70 1.19
N ILE A 132 -21.92 31.77 1.98
CA ILE A 132 -21.58 31.73 3.42
C ILE A 132 -22.39 30.72 4.22
N TYR A 133 -23.61 30.38 3.76
CA TYR A 133 -24.48 29.44 4.45
C TYR A 133 -23.92 28.01 4.48
N GLU A 134 -22.86 27.73 3.70
CA GLU A 134 -22.02 26.55 3.86
C GLU A 134 -21.49 26.38 5.29
N GLU A 135 -21.05 27.47 5.94
CA GLU A 135 -20.52 27.43 7.30
C GLU A 135 -21.61 27.12 8.33
N ALA A 136 -22.80 27.69 8.12
CA ALA A 136 -23.97 27.39 8.93
C ALA A 136 -24.41 25.93 8.78
N ALA A 137 -24.36 25.37 7.56
CA ALA A 137 -24.62 23.96 7.32
C ALA A 137 -23.62 23.07 8.07
N ILE A 138 -22.31 23.37 8.02
CA ILE A 138 -21.29 22.61 8.77
C ILE A 138 -21.58 22.65 10.28
N HIS A 139 -21.88 23.82 10.81
CA HIS A 139 -22.14 23.99 12.24
C HIS A 139 -23.39 23.23 12.69
N ALA A 140 -24.48 23.34 11.91
CA ALA A 140 -25.72 22.61 12.14
C ALA A 140 -25.49 21.10 12.19
N TYR A 141 -24.61 20.59 11.33
CA TYR A 141 -24.24 19.17 11.30
C TYR A 141 -23.43 18.73 12.54
N LEU A 142 -22.53 19.57 13.06
CA LEU A 142 -21.62 19.17 14.14
C LEU A 142 -22.23 19.17 15.55
N ARG A 143 -23.26 19.98 15.83
CA ARG A 143 -23.70 20.24 17.22
C ARG A 143 -25.02 19.61 17.67
N ARG A 144 -25.90 19.18 16.75
CA ARG A 144 -27.28 18.78 17.11
C ARG A 144 -27.45 17.28 17.35
N SER A 145 -28.65 16.81 17.70
CA SER A 145 -28.97 15.38 17.72
C SER A 145 -29.03 14.82 16.28
N VAL A 146 -28.75 13.52 16.06
CA VAL A 146 -28.62 12.94 14.70
C VAL A 146 -29.80 13.26 13.78
N LYS A 147 -31.05 13.24 14.26
CA LYS A 147 -32.23 13.55 13.44
C LYS A 147 -32.36 15.04 13.12
N GLU A 148 -32.07 15.92 14.08
CA GLU A 148 -32.13 17.37 13.90
C GLU A 148 -30.94 17.88 13.07
N GLN A 149 -29.80 17.20 13.12
CA GLN A 149 -28.61 17.48 12.31
C GLN A 149 -28.96 17.40 10.82
N GLU A 150 -29.64 16.33 10.40
CA GLU A 150 -29.94 16.10 8.98
C GLU A 150 -30.89 17.15 8.41
N ALA A 151 -32.00 17.42 9.09
CA ALA A 151 -32.97 18.42 8.66
C ALA A 151 -32.38 19.83 8.64
N CYS A 152 -31.64 20.22 9.69
CA CYS A 152 -31.02 21.54 9.76
C CYS A 152 -29.91 21.71 8.72
N PHE A 153 -29.13 20.65 8.46
CA PHE A 153 -28.11 20.66 7.41
C PHE A 153 -28.73 20.85 6.02
N GLU A 154 -29.78 20.09 5.69
CA GLU A 154 -30.50 20.19 4.42
C GLU A 154 -31.09 21.59 4.21
N ASP A 155 -31.75 22.12 5.24
CA ASP A 155 -32.32 23.46 5.24
C ASP A 155 -31.28 24.57 4.97
N TRP A 156 -30.10 24.50 5.59
CA TRP A 156 -29.03 25.47 5.33
C TRP A 156 -28.37 25.26 3.98
N TRP A 157 -28.24 24.00 3.54
CA TRP A 157 -27.63 23.67 2.27
C TRP A 157 -28.47 24.12 1.06
N GLN A 158 -29.80 24.14 1.19
CA GLN A 158 -30.70 24.70 0.17
C GLN A 158 -30.41 26.17 -0.13
N LEU A 159 -29.93 26.93 0.87
CA LEU A 159 -29.56 28.34 0.73
C LEU A 159 -28.17 28.56 0.09
N VAL A 160 -27.38 27.49 -0.09
CA VAL A 160 -26.11 27.58 -0.83
C VAL A 160 -26.41 27.74 -2.32
N PRO A 161 -25.82 28.71 -3.01
CA PRO A 161 -26.12 28.96 -4.41
C PRO A 161 -25.69 27.81 -5.31
N ASP A 162 -26.35 27.75 -6.46
CA ASP A 162 -26.01 26.83 -7.52
C ASP A 162 -24.65 27.19 -8.15
N ARG A 163 -24.00 26.21 -8.76
CA ARG A 163 -22.66 26.38 -9.34
C ARG A 163 -22.60 27.46 -10.41
N ALA A 164 -23.65 27.60 -11.21
CA ALA A 164 -23.74 28.61 -12.27
C ALA A 164 -23.63 30.04 -11.71
N LEU A 165 -24.11 30.26 -10.48
CA LEU A 165 -24.03 31.54 -9.77
C LEU A 165 -22.66 31.76 -9.10
N CYS A 166 -21.75 30.77 -9.13
CA CYS A 166 -20.44 30.81 -8.50
C CYS A 166 -19.29 30.54 -9.51
N PRO A 167 -19.08 31.41 -10.53
CA PRO A 167 -18.18 31.14 -11.66
C PRO A 167 -16.67 31.02 -11.32
N GLY A 168 -16.27 31.20 -10.06
CA GLY A 168 -14.87 31.03 -9.61
C GLY A 168 -14.54 29.62 -9.12
N GLY A 169 -15.55 28.76 -8.95
CA GLY A 169 -15.41 27.48 -8.27
C GLY A 169 -15.10 27.66 -6.79
N ARG A 170 -15.95 27.12 -5.91
CA ARG A 170 -15.66 27.00 -4.49
C ARG A 170 -15.36 25.55 -4.17
N SER A 171 -14.36 25.33 -3.31
CA SER A 171 -14.06 24.02 -2.78
C SER A 171 -14.83 23.83 -1.48
N PHE A 172 -15.61 22.76 -1.39
CA PHE A 172 -16.30 22.33 -0.17
C PHE A 172 -15.43 21.45 0.72
N ASP A 173 -14.10 21.66 0.69
CA ASP A 173 -13.16 20.78 1.39
C ASP A 173 -13.43 20.74 2.90
N SER A 174 -13.86 21.86 3.52
CA SER A 174 -14.24 21.94 4.93
C SER A 174 -15.47 21.11 5.25
N VAL A 175 -16.55 21.25 4.47
CA VAL A 175 -17.79 20.46 4.62
C VAL A 175 -17.49 18.98 4.47
N ILE A 176 -16.81 18.62 3.39
CA ILE A 176 -16.48 17.24 3.06
C ILE A 176 -15.60 16.63 4.17
N GLU A 177 -14.63 17.38 4.70
CA GLU A 177 -13.82 16.91 5.82
C GLU A 177 -14.61 16.73 7.10
N ALA A 178 -15.50 17.66 7.44
CA ALA A 178 -16.36 17.55 8.61
C ALA A 178 -17.27 16.31 8.52
N LEU A 179 -17.91 16.13 7.37
CA LEU A 179 -18.80 14.99 7.09
C LEU A 179 -18.06 13.64 7.03
N ILE A 180 -16.81 13.59 6.56
CA ILE A 180 -16.02 12.35 6.55
C ILE A 180 -15.45 12.03 7.93
N ARG A 181 -15.08 13.05 8.72
CA ARG A 181 -14.50 12.86 10.08
C ARG A 181 -15.50 12.30 11.08
N SER A 182 -16.78 12.59 10.93
CA SER A 182 -17.85 12.04 11.77
C SER A 182 -18.05 10.52 11.58
N GLY A 183 -17.44 9.93 10.55
CA GLY A 183 -17.35 8.49 10.33
C GLY A 183 -18.60 7.86 9.72
N ASN A 184 -18.70 6.53 9.81
CA ASN A 184 -19.73 5.73 9.12
C ASN A 184 -21.16 5.92 9.66
N ARG A 185 -21.34 6.63 10.78
CA ARG A 185 -22.67 6.83 11.39
C ARG A 185 -23.58 7.73 10.55
N HIS A 186 -23.02 8.51 9.63
CA HIS A 186 -23.73 9.54 8.87
C HIS A 186 -23.81 9.24 7.37
N ILE A 187 -23.79 7.96 7.01
CA ILE A 187 -23.95 7.54 5.61
C ILE A 187 -25.26 8.06 4.98
N PRO A 188 -26.42 8.08 5.67
CA PRO A 188 -27.64 8.70 5.12
C PRO A 188 -27.47 10.19 4.84
N THR A 189 -26.88 10.94 5.78
CA THR A 189 -26.59 12.37 5.60
C THR A 189 -25.64 12.62 4.43
N LEU A 190 -24.61 11.78 4.26
CA LEU A 190 -23.72 11.83 3.09
C LEU A 190 -24.48 11.57 1.79
N GLY A 191 -25.43 10.64 1.78
CA GLY A 191 -26.32 10.37 0.64
C GLY A 191 -27.14 11.60 0.27
N ASN A 192 -27.81 12.22 1.25
CA ASN A 192 -28.58 13.45 1.04
C ASN A 192 -27.70 14.61 0.57
N PHE A 193 -26.50 14.74 1.13
CA PHE A 193 -25.53 15.73 0.68
C PHE A 193 -25.14 15.53 -0.79
N VAL A 194 -24.87 14.29 -1.20
CA VAL A 194 -24.55 13.98 -2.61
C VAL A 194 -25.72 14.32 -3.52
N ARG A 195 -26.95 13.97 -3.13
CA ARG A 195 -28.18 14.30 -3.85
C ARG A 195 -28.34 15.81 -4.06
N MET A 196 -28.23 16.60 -2.99
CA MET A 196 -28.40 18.06 -3.04
C MET A 196 -27.23 18.77 -3.75
N ALA A 197 -26.00 18.30 -3.56
CA ALA A 197 -24.85 18.86 -4.24
C ALA A 197 -24.93 18.59 -5.75
N ALA A 198 -25.43 17.42 -6.16
CA ALA A 198 -25.66 17.11 -7.57
C ALA A 198 -26.74 18.03 -8.19
N SER A 199 -27.84 18.30 -7.48
CA SER A 199 -28.93 19.16 -7.98
C SER A 199 -28.52 20.63 -8.14
N LYS A 200 -27.39 21.02 -7.54
CA LYS A 200 -26.82 22.37 -7.60
C LYS A 200 -25.58 22.45 -8.51
N GLY A 201 -25.24 21.38 -9.24
CA GLY A 201 -24.09 21.33 -10.16
C GLY A 201 -22.73 21.00 -9.52
N TRP A 202 -22.69 20.66 -8.25
CA TRP A 202 -21.44 20.44 -7.49
C TRP A 202 -20.90 18.99 -7.55
N VAL A 203 -21.31 18.23 -8.56
CA VAL A 203 -20.94 16.82 -8.78
C VAL A 203 -19.43 16.58 -8.72
N ARG A 204 -18.65 17.45 -9.38
CA ARG A 204 -17.19 17.31 -9.47
C ARG A 204 -16.50 17.37 -8.10
N ASP A 205 -17.04 18.17 -7.20
CA ASP A 205 -16.45 18.43 -5.88
C ASP A 205 -16.74 17.27 -4.91
N ILE A 206 -17.87 16.59 -5.09
CA ILE A 206 -18.29 15.45 -4.25
C ILE A 206 -17.80 14.08 -4.77
N GLN A 207 -17.63 13.90 -6.09
CA GLN A 207 -17.41 12.58 -6.71
C GLN A 207 -16.12 11.88 -6.26
N ASP A 208 -15.05 12.63 -5.97
CA ASP A 208 -13.74 12.07 -5.64
C ASP A 208 -13.53 11.81 -4.14
N ARG A 209 -14.39 12.36 -3.29
CA ARG A 209 -14.22 12.35 -1.83
C ARG A 209 -15.39 11.73 -1.09
N VAL A 210 -16.62 12.16 -1.40
CA VAL A 210 -17.82 11.75 -0.67
C VAL A 210 -18.37 10.44 -1.22
N LEU A 211 -18.59 10.36 -2.52
CA LEU A 211 -19.15 9.18 -3.17
C LEU A 211 -18.32 7.90 -2.90
N PRO A 212 -16.97 7.91 -2.90
CA PRO A 212 -16.17 6.75 -2.52
C PRO A 212 -16.43 6.26 -1.10
N THR A 213 -16.73 7.17 -0.17
CA THR A 213 -17.02 6.85 1.23
C THR A 213 -18.37 6.13 1.32
N ILE A 214 -19.42 6.66 0.69
CA ILE A 214 -20.73 6.03 0.62
C ILE A 214 -20.62 4.64 -0.01
N VAL A 215 -19.99 4.53 -1.19
CA VAL A 215 -19.88 3.27 -1.93
C VAL A 215 -19.06 2.22 -1.16
N ARG A 216 -18.09 2.63 -0.32
CA ARG A 216 -17.31 1.67 0.50
C ARG A 216 -18.05 1.19 1.73
N TYR A 217 -18.81 2.05 2.39
CA TYR A 217 -19.31 1.78 3.74
C TYR A 217 -20.84 1.60 3.83
N ALA A 218 -21.62 2.13 2.89
CA ALA A 218 -23.09 2.02 2.91
C ALA A 218 -23.59 0.62 2.54
N VAL A 219 -24.84 0.28 2.85
CA VAL A 219 -25.50 -0.91 2.29
C VAL A 219 -25.64 -0.75 0.76
N PRO A 220 -25.54 -1.82 -0.07
CA PRO A 220 -25.59 -1.69 -1.52
C PRO A 220 -26.80 -0.92 -2.05
N SER A 221 -27.99 -1.15 -1.49
CA SER A 221 -29.22 -0.43 -1.85
C SER A 221 -29.10 1.07 -1.61
N THR A 222 -28.61 1.49 -0.44
CA THR A 222 -28.38 2.89 -0.10
C THR A 222 -27.33 3.54 -1.01
N ALA A 223 -26.24 2.83 -1.34
CA ALA A 223 -25.22 3.34 -2.24
C ALA A 223 -25.73 3.53 -3.67
N LEU A 224 -26.56 2.61 -4.16
CA LEU A 224 -27.17 2.68 -5.48
C LEU A 224 -28.23 3.77 -5.56
N ALA A 225 -29.09 3.90 -4.53
CA ALA A 225 -30.08 4.97 -4.46
C ALA A 225 -29.41 6.35 -4.46
N ALA A 226 -28.40 6.56 -3.61
CA ALA A 226 -27.66 7.82 -3.58
C ALA A 226 -26.93 8.13 -4.90
N LEU A 227 -26.48 7.11 -5.63
CA LEU A 227 -25.87 7.28 -6.94
C LEU A 227 -26.89 7.58 -8.04
N ALA A 228 -28.05 6.90 -8.04
CA ALA A 228 -29.15 7.13 -8.97
C ALA A 228 -29.71 8.56 -8.80
N ASP A 229 -30.02 8.96 -7.57
CA ASP A 229 -30.48 10.31 -7.24
C ASP A 229 -29.47 11.38 -7.69
N ALA A 230 -28.17 11.10 -7.54
CA ALA A 230 -27.12 11.99 -8.01
C ALA A 230 -27.06 12.12 -9.53
N LEU A 231 -27.33 11.02 -10.27
CA LEU A 231 -27.37 11.02 -11.72
C LEU A 231 -28.60 11.77 -12.24
N ASP A 232 -29.78 11.51 -11.68
CA ASP A 232 -31.03 12.22 -12.02
C ASP A 232 -30.87 13.73 -11.78
N ASN A 233 -30.39 14.12 -10.61
CA ASN A 233 -30.20 15.52 -10.26
C ASN A 233 -29.11 16.20 -11.09
N ALA A 234 -28.02 15.50 -11.41
CA ALA A 234 -26.98 16.04 -12.28
C ALA A 234 -27.50 16.25 -13.71
N HIS A 235 -28.34 15.34 -14.20
CA HIS A 235 -28.98 15.46 -15.50
C HIS A 235 -29.96 16.64 -15.52
N GLN A 236 -30.86 16.74 -14.55
CA GLN A 236 -31.81 17.85 -14.43
C GLN A 236 -31.10 19.21 -14.30
N TYR A 237 -30.02 19.28 -13.51
CA TYR A 237 -29.21 20.49 -13.41
C TYR A 237 -28.62 20.88 -14.76
N SER A 238 -28.19 19.90 -15.55
CA SER A 238 -27.60 20.16 -16.87
C SER A 238 -28.58 20.63 -17.93
N GLU A 239 -29.84 20.18 -17.86
CA GLU A 239 -30.89 20.67 -18.72
C GLU A 239 -31.29 22.10 -18.36
N THR A 240 -31.38 22.40 -17.07
CA THR A 240 -31.77 23.73 -16.57
C THR A 240 -30.67 24.78 -16.73
N HIS A 241 -29.40 24.36 -16.71
CA HIS A 241 -28.23 25.25 -16.76
C HIS A 241 -27.32 24.95 -17.95
N SER A 242 -27.91 24.84 -19.15
CA SER A 242 -27.17 24.55 -20.39
C SER A 242 -26.07 25.58 -20.74
N ASP A 243 -26.18 26.80 -20.22
CA ASP A 243 -25.21 27.89 -20.40
C ASP A 243 -23.97 27.78 -19.49
N ASP A 244 -23.99 26.95 -18.44
CA ASP A 244 -22.84 26.80 -17.55
C ASP A 244 -21.72 26.01 -18.28
N PRO A 245 -20.57 26.64 -18.59
CA PRO A 245 -19.50 25.99 -19.36
C PRO A 245 -18.86 24.81 -18.62
N THR A 246 -19.12 24.68 -17.31
CA THR A 246 -18.65 23.55 -16.50
C THR A 246 -19.61 22.36 -16.53
N VAL A 247 -20.83 22.57 -17.01
CA VAL A 247 -21.94 21.61 -17.06
C VAL A 247 -21.94 20.92 -18.42
N ASN A 248 -20.86 20.21 -18.69
CA ASN A 248 -20.86 19.27 -19.79
C ASN A 248 -21.45 17.96 -19.24
N ALA A 249 -22.79 17.88 -19.23
CA ALA A 249 -23.62 16.84 -18.58
C ALA A 249 -23.09 15.41 -18.69
N TRP A 250 -22.60 15.08 -19.88
CA TRP A 250 -22.07 13.76 -20.21
C TRP A 250 -20.79 13.39 -19.46
N TYR A 251 -19.95 14.40 -19.17
CA TYR A 251 -18.74 14.23 -18.40
C TYR A 251 -19.03 14.03 -16.92
N SER A 252 -20.07 14.66 -16.36
CA SER A 252 -20.44 14.49 -14.95
C SER A 252 -21.00 13.10 -14.64
N ALA A 253 -21.86 12.55 -15.50
CA ALA A 253 -22.46 11.23 -15.26
C ALA A 253 -21.42 10.09 -15.39
N THR A 254 -20.57 10.17 -16.44
CA THR A 254 -19.48 9.21 -16.64
C THR A 254 -18.49 9.25 -15.49
N ASP A 255 -18.14 10.44 -14.98
CA ASP A 255 -17.19 10.60 -13.87
C ASP A 255 -17.76 10.10 -12.52
N LEU A 256 -19.06 10.32 -12.26
CA LEU A 256 -19.76 9.77 -11.09
C LEU A 256 -19.74 8.23 -11.08
N ILE A 257 -20.21 7.62 -12.17
CA ILE A 257 -20.19 6.16 -12.36
C ILE A 257 -18.75 5.63 -12.24
N SER A 258 -17.81 6.32 -12.89
CA SER A 258 -16.40 6.03 -12.86
C SER A 258 -15.81 5.98 -11.46
N ALA A 259 -16.13 6.96 -10.62
CA ALA A 259 -15.66 7.09 -9.25
C ALA A 259 -16.32 6.06 -8.33
N ALA A 260 -17.63 5.84 -8.48
CA ALA A 260 -18.39 4.83 -7.75
C ALA A 260 -17.86 3.42 -8.06
N LEU A 261 -17.79 3.05 -9.34
CA LEU A 261 -17.31 1.74 -9.80
C LEU A 261 -15.90 1.46 -9.29
N ARG A 262 -14.98 2.43 -9.44
CA ARG A 262 -13.60 2.31 -8.93
C ARG A 262 -13.58 2.09 -7.42
N SER A 263 -14.42 2.81 -6.68
CA SER A 263 -14.49 2.72 -5.22
C SER A 263 -15.06 1.39 -4.75
N ALA A 264 -16.10 0.87 -5.40
CA ALA A 264 -16.66 -0.46 -5.13
C ALA A 264 -15.62 -1.56 -5.38
N ILE A 265 -14.89 -1.49 -6.50
CA ILE A 265 -13.84 -2.44 -6.82
C ILE A 265 -12.69 -2.39 -5.81
N ILE A 266 -12.22 -1.19 -5.45
CA ILE A 266 -11.15 -1.01 -4.45
C ILE A 266 -11.60 -1.51 -3.08
N GLY A 267 -12.86 -1.28 -2.71
CA GLY A 267 -13.47 -1.79 -1.48
C GLY A 267 -13.74 -3.30 -1.48
N GLY A 268 -13.46 -4.01 -2.58
CA GLY A 268 -13.73 -5.45 -2.71
C GLY A 268 -15.21 -5.80 -2.83
N ARG A 269 -16.09 -4.83 -3.06
CA ARG A 269 -17.55 -4.99 -3.13
C ARG A 269 -17.99 -5.34 -4.55
N ARG A 270 -17.64 -6.56 -4.98
CA ARG A 270 -17.78 -7.02 -6.37
C ARG A 270 -19.23 -7.04 -6.89
N ASN A 271 -20.18 -7.46 -6.05
CA ASN A 271 -21.59 -7.47 -6.42
C ASN A 271 -22.13 -6.04 -6.62
N LEU A 272 -21.80 -5.13 -5.69
CA LEU A 272 -22.14 -3.71 -5.83
C LEU A 272 -21.51 -3.10 -7.08
N ALA A 273 -20.25 -3.44 -7.40
CA ALA A 273 -19.62 -2.99 -8.64
C ALA A 273 -20.37 -3.45 -9.89
N CYS A 274 -20.91 -4.68 -9.90
CA CYS A 274 -21.75 -5.17 -10.99
C CYS A 274 -23.08 -4.41 -11.09
N MET A 275 -23.73 -4.17 -9.94
CA MET A 275 -24.97 -3.36 -9.89
C MET A 275 -24.73 -1.91 -10.34
N ILE A 276 -23.57 -1.32 -10.05
CA ILE A 276 -23.20 0.02 -10.54
C ILE A 276 -23.03 0.02 -12.06
N VAL A 277 -22.48 -1.04 -12.67
CA VAL A 277 -22.38 -1.17 -14.14
C VAL A 277 -23.77 -1.31 -14.77
N GLU A 278 -24.64 -2.10 -14.16
CA GLU A 278 -26.04 -2.26 -14.59
C GLU A 278 -26.81 -0.93 -14.50
N LEU A 279 -26.65 -0.20 -13.39
CA LEU A 279 -27.19 1.15 -13.22
C LEU A 279 -26.63 2.11 -14.29
N ALA A 280 -25.32 2.07 -14.55
CA ALA A 280 -24.72 2.93 -15.58
C ALA A 280 -25.36 2.71 -16.96
N PHE A 281 -25.58 1.45 -17.35
CA PHE A 281 -26.22 1.12 -18.62
C PHE A 281 -27.71 1.50 -18.65
N LEU A 282 -28.42 1.40 -17.53
CA LEU A 282 -29.80 1.89 -17.41
C LEU A 282 -29.90 3.40 -17.68
N TYR A 283 -28.89 4.16 -17.27
CA TYR A 283 -28.77 5.60 -17.53
C TYR A 283 -28.13 5.93 -18.89
N GLU A 284 -27.89 4.95 -19.75
CA GLU A 284 -27.19 5.10 -21.03
C GLU A 284 -25.78 5.72 -20.88
N VAL A 285 -25.14 5.52 -19.72
CA VAL A 285 -23.79 6.01 -19.42
C VAL A 285 -22.80 4.86 -19.52
N SER A 286 -21.78 5.01 -20.37
CA SER A 286 -20.72 4.02 -20.51
C SER A 286 -19.60 4.26 -19.50
N PRO A 287 -19.33 3.35 -18.55
CA PRO A 287 -18.09 3.43 -17.78
C PRO A 287 -16.90 3.37 -18.73
N THR A 288 -15.81 4.07 -18.41
CA THR A 288 -14.66 4.10 -19.33
C THR A 288 -14.15 2.68 -19.61
N PRO A 289 -13.69 2.37 -20.85
CA PRO A 289 -13.16 1.04 -21.17
C PRO A 289 -12.08 0.55 -20.21
N TYR A 290 -11.25 1.48 -19.71
CA TYR A 290 -10.24 1.19 -18.70
C TYR A 290 -10.84 0.70 -17.37
N GLN A 291 -11.95 1.27 -16.92
CA GLN A 291 -12.62 0.81 -15.70
C GLN A 291 -13.36 -0.50 -15.90
N LEU A 292 -14.00 -0.72 -17.05
CA LEU A 292 -14.63 -2.00 -17.36
C LEU A 292 -13.58 -3.12 -17.45
N ALA A 293 -12.45 -2.87 -18.11
CA ALA A 293 -11.30 -3.78 -18.08
C ALA A 293 -10.82 -4.05 -16.64
N PHE A 294 -10.70 -2.99 -15.82
CA PHE A 294 -10.29 -3.11 -14.42
C PHE A 294 -11.30 -3.91 -13.59
N PHE A 295 -12.59 -3.73 -13.84
CA PHE A 295 -13.68 -4.44 -13.23
C PHE A 295 -13.64 -5.94 -13.57
N LEU A 296 -13.65 -6.28 -14.86
CA LEU A 296 -13.59 -7.67 -15.35
C LEU A 296 -12.36 -8.41 -14.79
N ARG A 297 -11.19 -7.76 -14.78
CA ARG A 297 -9.96 -8.32 -14.21
C ARG A 297 -10.04 -8.58 -12.69
N GLN A 298 -10.85 -7.81 -11.96
CA GLN A 298 -11.01 -8.02 -10.52
C GLN A 298 -12.05 -9.09 -10.21
N LEU A 299 -12.95 -9.37 -11.17
CA LEU A 299 -13.89 -10.49 -11.13
C LEU A 299 -13.29 -11.80 -11.63
N SER A 300 -12.19 -11.79 -12.40
CA SER A 300 -11.54 -12.98 -12.99
C SER A 300 -11.02 -14.06 -12.01
N GLY A 301 -11.27 -13.92 -10.71
CA GLY A 301 -11.01 -14.96 -9.72
C GLY A 301 -12.12 -16.02 -9.71
N PRO A 302 -11.81 -17.28 -9.35
CA PRO A 302 -12.77 -18.39 -9.37
C PRO A 302 -14.02 -18.11 -8.52
N ASP A 303 -13.83 -17.45 -7.37
CA ASP A 303 -14.91 -17.09 -6.43
C ASP A 303 -16.01 -16.20 -7.04
N ASN A 304 -15.77 -15.58 -8.20
CA ASN A 304 -16.73 -14.66 -8.83
C ASN A 304 -17.10 -15.10 -10.24
N ALA A 305 -17.00 -16.39 -10.57
CA ALA A 305 -17.37 -16.90 -11.88
C ALA A 305 -18.78 -16.47 -12.31
N VAL A 306 -19.74 -16.51 -11.37
CA VAL A 306 -21.13 -16.08 -11.61
C VAL A 306 -21.20 -14.56 -11.88
N THR A 307 -20.59 -13.75 -11.01
CA THR A 307 -20.57 -12.28 -11.18
C THR A 307 -19.82 -11.87 -12.44
N LEU A 308 -18.75 -12.58 -12.81
CA LEU A 308 -17.97 -12.36 -14.03
C LEU A 308 -18.81 -12.69 -15.27
N ALA A 309 -19.52 -13.82 -15.27
CA ALA A 309 -20.42 -14.19 -16.35
C ALA A 309 -21.52 -13.13 -16.53
N ARG A 310 -22.13 -12.67 -15.43
CA ARG A 310 -23.12 -11.57 -15.46
C ARG A 310 -22.52 -10.27 -15.97
N ALA A 311 -21.32 -9.90 -15.52
CA ALA A 311 -20.63 -8.69 -15.98
C ALA A 311 -20.31 -8.74 -17.49
N ARG A 312 -19.84 -9.88 -17.99
CA ARG A 312 -19.58 -10.10 -19.43
C ARG A 312 -20.87 -10.01 -20.23
N GLN A 313 -21.95 -10.62 -19.75
CA GLN A 313 -23.26 -10.55 -20.37
C GLN A 313 -23.77 -9.10 -20.43
N LEU A 314 -23.74 -8.37 -19.31
CA LEU A 314 -24.16 -6.96 -19.26
C LEU A 314 -23.39 -6.10 -20.28
N ILE A 315 -22.08 -6.29 -20.40
CA ILE A 315 -21.24 -5.56 -21.36
C ILE A 315 -21.54 -5.96 -22.81
N ALA A 316 -21.80 -7.24 -23.07
CA ALA A 316 -22.17 -7.74 -24.39
C ALA A 316 -23.54 -7.21 -24.83
N ASP A 317 -24.53 -7.24 -23.93
CA ASP A 317 -25.89 -6.74 -24.16
C ASP A 317 -25.88 -5.21 -24.44
N ASN A 318 -24.92 -4.49 -23.86
CA ASN A 318 -24.74 -3.03 -24.02
C ASN A 318 -23.54 -2.68 -24.92
N TYR A 319 -23.21 -3.53 -25.89
CA TYR A 319 -22.07 -3.32 -26.79
C TYR A 319 -22.15 -1.99 -27.56
N TRP A 320 -23.35 -1.54 -27.94
CA TRP A 320 -23.58 -0.27 -28.66
C TRP A 320 -23.06 0.95 -27.88
N LEU A 321 -23.13 0.90 -26.55
CA LEU A 321 -22.70 1.95 -25.65
C LEU A 321 -21.20 1.85 -25.30
N VAL A 322 -20.69 0.62 -25.11
CA VAL A 322 -19.28 0.38 -24.74
C VAL A 322 -18.34 0.42 -25.94
N LYS A 323 -18.83 0.04 -27.11
CA LYS A 323 -18.09 -0.07 -28.39
C LYS A 323 -16.88 -1.00 -28.32
N GLN A 324 -16.83 -1.90 -27.33
CA GLN A 324 -15.77 -2.89 -27.13
C GLN A 324 -16.36 -4.18 -26.56
N ARG A 325 -15.89 -5.33 -27.05
CA ARG A 325 -16.33 -6.64 -26.56
C ARG A 325 -15.71 -6.94 -25.19
N PRO A 326 -16.35 -7.79 -24.36
CA PRO A 326 -15.76 -8.22 -23.09
C PRO A 326 -14.34 -8.79 -23.26
N ASP A 327 -14.09 -9.59 -24.30
CA ASP A 327 -12.78 -10.17 -24.58
C ASP A 327 -11.72 -9.12 -24.95
N GLU A 328 -12.13 -8.07 -25.68
CA GLU A 328 -11.26 -6.94 -26.02
C GLU A 328 -10.89 -6.14 -24.78
N LEU A 329 -11.86 -5.89 -23.89
CA LEU A 329 -11.64 -5.21 -22.61
C LEU A 329 -10.71 -6.02 -21.69
N GLU A 330 -10.85 -7.35 -21.65
CA GLU A 330 -9.95 -8.23 -20.91
C GLU A 330 -8.54 -8.26 -21.50
N ALA A 331 -8.42 -8.09 -22.82
CA ALA A 331 -7.15 -7.97 -23.52
C ALA A 331 -6.48 -6.60 -23.34
N ILE A 332 -7.20 -5.56 -22.88
CA ILE A 332 -6.58 -4.28 -22.54
C ILE A 332 -5.55 -4.52 -21.44
N GLU A 333 -4.27 -4.32 -21.80
CA GLU A 333 -3.19 -4.24 -20.82
C GLU A 333 -3.43 -3.02 -19.92
N LEU A 334 -4.22 -3.24 -18.86
CA LEU A 334 -4.32 -2.31 -17.76
C LEU A 334 -2.90 -2.07 -17.29
N ALA A 335 -2.44 -0.83 -17.45
CA ALA A 335 -1.11 -0.40 -17.05
C ALA A 335 -0.84 -1.01 -15.66
N PRO A 336 0.19 -1.88 -15.53
CA PRO A 336 0.18 -2.98 -14.58
C PRO A 336 0.06 -2.46 -13.16
N LYS A 337 -0.98 -2.89 -12.42
CA LYS A 337 -1.22 -2.72 -10.96
C LYS A 337 -0.01 -2.17 -10.19
N PHE A 338 0.32 -0.88 -10.36
CA PHE A 338 1.64 -0.37 -10.00
C PHE A 338 1.89 -0.28 -8.49
N MET A 339 0.82 -0.46 -7.70
CA MET A 339 0.84 -0.27 -6.24
C MET A 339 0.40 -1.53 -5.46
N ALA A 340 -0.05 -2.59 -6.14
CA ALA A 340 -0.43 -3.87 -5.52
C ALA A 340 0.53 -5.02 -5.84
N VAL A 341 1.16 -5.01 -7.02
CA VAL A 341 2.17 -6.04 -7.35
C VAL A 341 3.46 -5.71 -6.62
N GLY A 342 4.05 -6.74 -6.03
CA GLY A 342 5.17 -6.65 -5.10
C GLY A 342 6.45 -5.98 -5.62
N PRO A 343 7.47 -5.93 -4.75
CA PRO A 343 8.56 -4.95 -4.76
C PRO A 343 9.54 -4.89 -5.94
N LEU A 344 9.59 -5.84 -6.89
CA LEU A 344 10.83 -6.04 -7.64
C LEU A 344 10.79 -5.90 -9.16
N TYR A 345 9.64 -5.97 -9.83
CA TYR A 345 9.67 -6.17 -11.30
C TYR A 345 8.71 -5.27 -12.07
N TYR A 346 8.99 -3.95 -12.09
CA TYR A 346 8.55 -3.15 -13.23
C TYR A 346 9.71 -2.92 -14.20
N PRO A 347 9.68 -3.50 -15.42
CA PRO A 347 10.71 -3.31 -16.43
C PRO A 347 10.60 -1.98 -17.21
N GLY A 348 9.62 -1.12 -16.91
CA GLY A 348 9.45 0.12 -17.67
C GLY A 348 10.39 1.27 -17.27
N PRO A 349 10.43 2.35 -18.07
CA PRO A 349 11.36 3.46 -17.90
C PRO A 349 11.22 4.13 -16.53
N LEU A 350 12.33 4.29 -15.82
CA LEU A 350 12.36 4.84 -14.46
C LEU A 350 11.76 6.26 -14.35
N ALA A 351 11.81 7.04 -15.42
CA ALA A 351 11.17 8.36 -15.49
C ALA A 351 9.64 8.28 -15.47
N LYS A 352 9.05 7.26 -16.09
CA LYS A 352 7.59 7.02 -16.06
C LYS A 352 7.15 6.64 -14.65
N ILE A 353 7.90 5.75 -13.99
CA ILE A 353 7.65 5.36 -12.59
C ILE A 353 7.75 6.58 -11.68
N LEU A 354 8.76 7.43 -11.86
CA LEU A 354 8.92 8.65 -11.06
C LEU A 354 7.74 9.61 -11.23
N ARG A 355 7.30 9.88 -12.48
CA ARG A 355 6.14 10.74 -12.73
C ARG A 355 4.88 10.17 -12.09
N MET A 356 4.70 8.86 -12.18
CA MET A 356 3.58 8.17 -11.56
C MET A 356 3.64 8.30 -10.04
N VAL A 357 4.76 7.93 -9.39
CA VAL A 357 4.91 8.08 -7.93
C VAL A 357 4.71 9.52 -7.50
N LYS A 358 5.20 10.50 -8.28
CA LYS A 358 4.96 11.92 -8.02
C LYS A 358 3.47 12.26 -8.02
N ASN A 359 2.72 11.79 -9.01
CA ASN A 359 1.29 12.09 -9.14
C ASN A 359 0.45 11.31 -8.12
N THR A 360 0.86 10.10 -7.73
CA THR A 360 0.12 9.28 -6.77
C THR A 360 0.45 9.60 -5.33
N THR A 361 1.68 10.03 -5.00
CA THR A 361 2.03 10.39 -3.59
C THR A 361 1.14 11.51 -3.05
N THR A 362 0.56 12.31 -3.94
CA THR A 362 -0.33 13.43 -3.61
C THR A 362 -1.80 13.13 -3.88
N SER A 363 -2.13 11.92 -4.36
CA SER A 363 -3.51 11.54 -4.62
C SER A 363 -4.15 10.91 -3.38
N ASN A 364 -5.47 10.77 -3.39
CA ASN A 364 -6.25 10.06 -2.37
C ASN A 364 -5.90 8.55 -2.26
N SER A 365 -5.00 8.04 -3.09
CA SER A 365 -4.56 6.64 -3.10
C SER A 365 -3.04 6.60 -3.28
N PRO A 366 -2.28 6.93 -2.23
CA PRO A 366 -0.84 7.06 -2.36
C PRO A 366 -0.15 5.69 -2.49
N PRO A 367 1.04 5.64 -3.13
CA PRO A 367 1.77 4.40 -3.30
C PRO A 367 2.22 3.83 -1.96
N ARG A 368 2.34 2.52 -1.87
CA ARG A 368 2.87 1.86 -0.66
C ARG A 368 4.32 2.34 -0.42
N ALA A 369 4.69 2.52 0.85
CA ALA A 369 6.04 2.90 1.25
C ALA A 369 7.13 1.99 0.64
N THR A 370 6.82 0.69 0.51
CA THR A 370 7.67 -0.30 -0.17
C THR A 370 7.99 0.10 -1.61
N ALA A 371 6.99 0.53 -2.40
CA ALA A 371 7.19 0.87 -3.81
C ALA A 371 8.11 2.10 -3.95
N ILE A 372 7.92 3.11 -3.08
CA ILE A 372 8.82 4.26 -3.01
C ILE A 372 10.24 3.80 -2.60
N ALA A 373 10.37 2.92 -1.60
CA ALA A 373 11.68 2.42 -1.16
C ALA A 373 12.47 1.71 -2.29
N HIS A 374 11.80 0.91 -3.13
CA HIS A 374 12.44 0.30 -4.32
C HIS A 374 12.75 1.33 -5.41
N LEU A 375 11.92 2.35 -5.57
CA LEU A 375 12.25 3.49 -6.44
C LEU A 375 13.53 4.18 -5.96
N LEU A 376 13.65 4.45 -4.65
CA LEU A 376 14.86 5.01 -4.03
C LEU A 376 16.06 4.12 -4.33
N ALA A 377 15.95 2.80 -4.10
CA ALA A 377 17.01 1.82 -4.38
C ALA A 377 17.47 1.85 -5.84
N ARG A 378 16.53 1.88 -6.80
CA ARG A 378 16.86 1.94 -8.23
C ARG A 378 17.56 3.24 -8.63
N TYR A 379 17.10 4.38 -8.12
CA TYR A 379 17.73 5.68 -8.41
C TYR A 379 19.12 5.81 -7.77
N VAL A 380 19.29 5.28 -6.55
CA VAL A 380 20.59 5.22 -5.86
C VAL A 380 21.57 4.35 -6.62
N ARG A 381 21.15 3.15 -7.05
CA ARG A 381 21.99 2.24 -7.85
C ARG A 381 22.47 2.88 -9.16
N LEU A 382 21.69 3.78 -9.74
CA LEU A 382 22.04 4.53 -10.95
C LEU A 382 22.81 5.83 -10.68
N GLY A 383 23.13 6.17 -9.43
CA GLY A 383 23.78 7.44 -9.05
C GLY A 383 22.90 8.68 -9.25
N ARG A 384 21.60 8.52 -9.49
CA ARG A 384 20.67 9.62 -9.83
C ARG A 384 19.99 10.21 -8.59
N THR A 385 20.77 10.58 -7.57
CA THR A 385 20.25 11.05 -6.26
C THR A 385 19.63 12.45 -6.32
N ARG A 386 20.04 13.32 -7.28
CA ARG A 386 19.47 14.67 -7.46
C ARG A 386 17.95 14.63 -7.66
N VAL A 387 17.47 13.66 -8.43
CA VAL A 387 16.03 13.48 -8.69
C VAL A 387 15.27 13.16 -7.40
N LEU A 388 15.84 12.28 -6.56
CA LEU A 388 15.26 11.93 -5.27
C LEU A 388 15.21 13.13 -4.32
N ARG A 389 16.25 13.97 -4.31
CA ARG A 389 16.29 15.21 -3.53
C ARG A 389 15.20 16.20 -3.95
N VAL A 390 15.05 16.41 -5.26
CA VAL A 390 13.99 17.28 -5.81
C VAL A 390 12.61 16.72 -5.49
N MET A 391 12.43 15.40 -5.60
CA MET A 391 11.15 14.76 -5.30
C MET A 391 10.81 14.87 -3.81
N ARG A 392 11.76 14.55 -2.92
CA ARG A 392 11.61 14.71 -1.48
C ARG A 392 11.25 16.15 -1.11
N LYS A 393 11.99 17.14 -1.64
CA LYS A 393 11.67 18.56 -1.44
C LYS A 393 10.25 18.88 -1.90
N LYS A 394 9.86 18.46 -3.11
CA LYS A 394 8.50 18.70 -3.64
C LYS A 394 7.40 18.05 -2.79
N VAL A 395 7.56 16.78 -2.39
CA VAL A 395 6.57 16.09 -1.56
C VAL A 395 6.37 16.81 -0.23
N ILE A 396 7.45 17.30 0.37
CA ILE A 396 7.40 17.97 1.68
C ILE A 396 6.93 19.42 1.59
N THR A 397 7.44 20.21 0.63
CA THR A 397 7.19 21.65 0.58
C THR A 397 5.92 22.03 -0.19
N ARG A 398 5.55 21.25 -1.21
CA ARG A 398 4.43 21.61 -2.11
C ARG A 398 3.11 20.98 -1.69
N TYR A 399 3.17 19.92 -0.89
CA TYR A 399 2.00 19.16 -0.45
C TYR A 399 2.12 18.98 1.07
N PRO A 400 1.69 19.97 1.87
CA PRO A 400 1.80 19.90 3.32
C PRO A 400 0.92 18.82 3.96
N SER A 401 0.35 17.90 3.19
CA SER A 401 -0.36 16.75 3.75
C SER A 401 0.63 15.92 4.57
N LEU A 402 0.34 15.84 5.88
CA LEU A 402 1.12 15.05 6.83
C LEU A 402 1.24 13.58 6.37
N GLN A 403 0.25 13.08 5.64
CA GLN A 403 0.23 11.75 5.06
C GLN A 403 1.32 11.54 4.01
N ALA A 404 1.49 12.47 3.06
CA ALA A 404 2.49 12.33 1.99
C ALA A 404 3.93 12.40 2.56
N ALA A 405 4.15 13.31 3.52
CA ALA A 405 5.42 13.41 4.23
C ALA A 405 5.71 12.14 5.04
N SER A 406 4.74 11.67 5.85
CA SER A 406 4.85 10.44 6.64
C SER A 406 5.17 9.23 5.76
N LEU A 407 4.47 9.10 4.64
CA LEU A 407 4.68 8.03 3.66
C LEU A 407 6.09 8.06 3.06
N TRP A 408 6.56 9.24 2.65
CA TRP A 408 7.91 9.39 2.09
C TRP A 408 8.98 9.00 3.10
N TYR A 409 8.86 9.46 4.35
CA TYR A 409 9.82 9.14 5.39
C TYR A 409 9.76 7.68 5.83
N THR A 410 8.58 7.06 5.85
CA THR A 410 8.42 5.61 6.04
C THR A 410 9.13 4.84 4.92
N ALA A 411 9.04 5.32 3.67
CA ALA A 411 9.74 4.72 2.55
C ALA A 411 11.27 4.88 2.65
N GLU A 412 11.75 6.03 3.11
CA GLU A 412 13.18 6.27 3.35
C GLU A 412 13.71 5.35 4.47
N MET A 413 12.96 5.20 5.56
CA MET A 413 13.27 4.21 6.62
C MET A 413 13.30 2.78 6.07
N LYS A 414 12.31 2.41 5.24
CA LYS A 414 12.27 1.08 4.62
C LYS A 414 13.43 0.85 3.65
N PHE A 415 13.81 1.86 2.88
CA PHE A 415 15.01 1.83 2.05
C PHE A 415 16.24 1.51 2.91
N TRP A 416 16.50 2.26 3.99
CA TRP A 416 17.65 2.00 4.85
C TRP A 416 17.60 0.62 5.53
N HIS A 417 16.40 0.16 5.91
CA HIS A 417 16.19 -1.17 6.48
C HIS A 417 16.57 -2.29 5.50
N ILE A 418 16.17 -2.18 4.22
CA ILE A 418 16.53 -3.15 3.16
C ILE A 418 18.04 -3.23 2.96
N TYR A 419 18.75 -2.10 3.08
CA TYR A 419 20.22 -2.05 2.97
C TYR A 419 20.95 -2.43 4.27
N GLY A 420 20.25 -2.96 5.28
CA GLY A 420 20.86 -3.34 6.57
C GLY A 420 21.36 -2.15 7.41
N ARG A 421 21.03 -0.91 7.05
CA ARG A 421 21.45 0.32 7.73
C ARG A 421 20.44 0.72 8.81
N HIS A 422 20.32 -0.12 9.82
CA HIS A 422 19.38 0.05 10.94
C HIS A 422 19.64 1.33 11.75
N ASP A 423 20.89 1.79 11.82
CA ASP A 423 21.28 3.07 12.40
C ASP A 423 20.59 4.27 11.71
N ARG A 424 20.52 4.24 10.37
CA ARG A 424 19.90 5.30 9.57
C ARG A 424 18.39 5.30 9.68
N VAL A 425 17.77 4.14 9.86
CA VAL A 425 16.33 4.04 10.17
C VAL A 425 16.00 4.84 11.42
N LEU A 426 16.77 4.64 12.50
CA LEU A 426 16.59 5.35 13.77
C LEU A 426 16.90 6.85 13.65
N ASP A 427 17.88 7.24 12.84
CA ASP A 427 18.20 8.65 12.63
C ASP A 427 17.13 9.39 11.81
N VAL A 428 16.55 8.75 10.80
CA VAL A 428 15.36 9.30 10.10
C VAL A 428 14.20 9.43 11.07
N TYR A 429 13.93 8.37 11.86
CA TYR A 429 12.85 8.37 12.84
C TYR A 429 12.96 9.54 13.82
N ARG A 430 14.13 9.67 14.47
CA ARG A 430 14.41 10.68 15.49
C ARG A 430 14.28 12.12 14.99
N ARG A 431 14.58 12.37 13.71
CA ARG A 431 14.53 13.71 13.11
C ARG A 431 13.11 14.13 12.72
N VAL A 432 12.30 13.18 12.28
CA VAL A 432 11.03 13.47 11.60
C VAL A 432 9.83 13.21 12.50
N PHE A 433 9.88 12.15 13.30
CA PHE A 433 8.72 11.68 14.04
C PHE A 433 8.75 12.14 15.50
N LYS A 434 7.56 12.30 16.09
CA LYS A 434 7.41 12.52 17.53
C LYS A 434 7.97 11.29 18.26
N ARG A 435 8.81 11.53 19.26
CA ARG A 435 9.38 10.45 20.08
C ARG A 435 8.27 9.86 20.95
N ILE A 436 8.08 8.56 20.85
CA ILE A 436 7.31 7.80 21.84
C ILE A 436 8.14 7.81 23.12
N ARG A 437 7.57 8.25 24.25
CA ARG A 437 8.25 8.39 25.53
C ARG A 437 9.00 7.08 25.87
N ARG A 438 10.20 7.20 26.45
CA ARG A 438 11.05 6.09 26.94
C ARG A 438 11.69 5.14 25.90
N GLN A 439 11.60 5.40 24.59
CA GLN A 439 12.37 4.58 23.64
C GLN A 439 13.89 4.75 23.83
N PRO A 440 14.67 3.66 23.94
CA PRO A 440 16.12 3.69 24.10
C PRO A 440 16.82 4.07 22.78
N LEU A 441 16.59 5.30 22.30
CA LEU A 441 17.25 5.85 21.12
C LEU A 441 18.67 6.36 21.43
N HIS A 442 19.20 6.07 22.62
CA HIS A 442 20.58 6.35 23.02
C HIS A 442 21.56 5.34 22.41
N THR A 443 21.44 5.04 21.11
CA THR A 443 22.55 4.42 20.38
C THR A 443 23.56 5.53 20.11
N ARG A 444 24.63 5.55 20.93
CA ARG A 444 25.75 6.50 20.82
C ARG A 444 26.21 6.56 19.37
N ARG A 445 26.29 7.77 18.79
CA ARG A 445 26.71 8.09 17.41
C ARG A 445 28.09 7.47 17.10
N ARG A 446 28.16 6.19 16.76
CA ARG A 446 29.17 5.69 15.82
C ARG A 446 28.54 5.78 14.43
N MET A 447 28.35 7.02 13.97
CA MET A 447 27.98 7.25 12.57
C MET A 447 29.20 6.85 11.74
N SER A 448 29.18 5.64 11.19
CA SER A 448 30.27 5.20 10.32
C SER A 448 30.32 6.13 9.09
N ASN A 449 31.52 6.54 8.69
CA ASN A 449 31.81 7.44 7.55
C ASN A 449 31.39 6.87 6.18
N TYR A 450 30.60 5.80 6.13
CA TYR A 450 30.16 5.10 4.92
C TYR A 450 29.00 5.79 4.17
N ALA A 451 28.86 7.11 4.29
CA ALA A 451 27.78 7.87 3.67
C ALA A 451 28.14 8.26 2.23
N LYS A 452 28.12 7.29 1.30
CA LYS A 452 28.12 7.58 -0.15
C LYS A 452 26.84 7.12 -0.86
N HIS A 453 25.95 6.39 -0.19
CA HIS A 453 24.85 5.70 -0.89
C HIS A 453 23.56 6.52 -1.02
N LEU A 454 23.18 7.36 -0.04
CA LEU A 454 22.02 8.24 -0.16
C LEU A 454 22.19 9.48 0.74
N ASP A 455 22.96 10.46 0.28
CA ASP A 455 23.10 11.76 0.94
C ASP A 455 21.93 12.68 0.56
N LEU A 456 20.76 12.34 1.10
CA LEU A 456 19.64 13.28 1.14
C LEU A 456 19.87 14.23 2.32
N PRO A 457 20.07 15.53 2.08
CA PRO A 457 20.23 16.49 3.17
C PRO A 457 19.00 16.42 4.09
N PRO A 458 19.17 16.51 5.41
CA PRO A 458 18.05 16.60 6.33
C PRO A 458 17.18 17.79 5.94
N ILE A 459 15.91 17.53 5.64
CA ILE A 459 14.91 18.58 5.60
C ILE A 459 14.35 18.67 7.01
N ILE A 460 14.66 19.77 7.69
CA ILE A 460 14.11 20.08 9.00
C ILE A 460 12.64 20.44 8.77
N LEU A 461 11.75 19.59 9.26
CA LEU A 461 10.34 19.92 9.32
C LEU A 461 10.12 20.84 10.53
N PRO A 462 9.35 21.93 10.39
CA PRO A 462 9.02 22.78 11.55
C PRO A 462 8.11 22.06 12.56
N TRP A 463 7.48 20.95 12.17
CA TRP A 463 6.67 20.09 13.02
C TRP A 463 7.15 18.64 12.99
N ARG A 464 6.79 17.87 14.02
CA ARG A 464 7.07 16.42 14.09
C ARG A 464 5.84 15.61 13.71
N ILE A 465 6.05 14.57 12.90
CA ILE A 465 5.00 13.67 12.40
C ILE A 465 4.67 12.60 13.46
N HIS A 466 3.41 12.23 13.63
CA HIS A 466 3.06 11.06 14.44
C HIS A 466 3.47 9.76 13.73
N PRO A 467 4.18 8.84 14.39
CA PRO A 467 4.60 7.60 13.76
C PRO A 467 3.41 6.70 13.46
N SER A 468 3.39 6.10 12.27
CA SER A 468 2.43 5.03 11.92
C SER A 468 2.87 3.70 12.53
N ALA A 469 1.96 2.73 12.67
CA ALA A 469 2.29 1.37 13.11
C ALA A 469 3.47 0.77 12.32
N HIS A 470 3.45 0.89 10.98
CA HIS A 470 4.57 0.43 10.13
C HIS A 470 5.90 1.13 10.43
N THR A 471 5.87 2.42 10.75
CA THR A 471 7.07 3.17 11.15
C THR A 471 7.62 2.61 12.46
N GLN A 472 6.75 2.32 13.43
CA GLN A 472 7.15 1.71 14.69
C GLN A 472 7.75 0.31 14.50
N VAL A 473 7.13 -0.53 13.66
CA VAL A 473 7.67 -1.85 13.32
C VAL A 473 9.09 -1.74 12.75
N LEU A 474 9.35 -0.76 11.88
CA LEU A 474 10.70 -0.52 11.33
C LEU A 474 11.69 -0.07 12.42
N VAL A 475 11.26 0.74 13.40
CA VAL A 475 12.09 1.17 14.53
C VAL A 475 12.44 -0.02 15.41
N TRP A 476 11.44 -0.79 15.87
CA TRP A 476 11.66 -1.96 16.72
C TRP A 476 12.47 -3.03 16.00
N SER A 477 12.23 -3.25 14.71
CA SER A 477 13.04 -4.14 13.88
C SER A 477 14.50 -3.69 13.80
N SER A 478 14.74 -2.39 13.64
CA SER A 478 16.08 -1.84 13.57
C SER A 478 16.79 -1.92 14.93
N LEU A 479 16.09 -1.61 16.03
CA LEU A 479 16.64 -1.76 17.38
C LEU A 479 17.00 -3.22 17.69
N ALA A 480 16.11 -4.17 17.41
CA ALA A 480 16.35 -5.60 17.63
C ALA A 480 17.53 -6.11 16.80
N ARG A 481 17.65 -5.70 15.53
CA ARG A 481 18.77 -6.09 14.66
C ARG A 481 20.10 -5.49 15.09
N LEU A 482 20.12 -4.32 15.71
CA LEU A 482 21.33 -3.72 16.29
C LEU A 482 21.81 -4.42 17.56
N LYS A 483 21.00 -5.26 18.21
CA LYS A 483 21.41 -6.06 19.36
C LYS A 483 22.01 -7.38 18.87
N ASN A 484 23.31 -7.58 19.16
CA ASN A 484 24.05 -8.78 18.77
C ASN A 484 24.16 -9.81 19.91
N ASN A 485 23.83 -9.42 21.14
CA ASN A 485 23.81 -10.30 22.30
C ASN A 485 22.36 -10.52 22.75
N LEU A 486 22.06 -11.76 23.14
CA LEU A 486 20.79 -12.14 23.75
C LEU A 486 20.45 -11.28 24.97
N ASN A 487 21.38 -11.03 25.90
CA ASN A 487 21.08 -10.25 27.11
C ASN A 487 20.64 -8.82 26.78
N SER A 488 21.31 -8.18 25.81
CA SER A 488 20.94 -6.85 25.34
C SER A 488 19.65 -6.82 24.53
N LEU A 489 19.29 -7.94 23.89
CA LEU A 489 18.00 -8.11 23.21
C LEU A 489 16.87 -8.31 24.24
N SER A 490 17.09 -9.11 25.28
CA SER A 490 16.16 -9.30 26.39
C SER A 490 15.84 -7.97 27.08
N GLY A 491 16.85 -7.19 27.47
CA GLY A 491 16.60 -5.88 28.07
C GLY A 491 15.90 -4.89 27.13
N LEU A 492 16.12 -4.98 25.81
CA LEU A 492 15.36 -4.18 24.83
C LEU A 492 13.91 -4.65 24.73
N TYR A 493 13.69 -5.96 24.79
CA TYR A 493 12.37 -6.56 24.68
C TYR A 493 11.53 -6.32 25.95
N GLU A 494 12.12 -6.35 27.14
CA GLU A 494 11.46 -5.95 28.39
C GLU A 494 11.01 -4.48 28.33
N GLN A 495 11.84 -3.58 27.78
CA GLN A 495 11.45 -2.18 27.55
C GLN A 495 10.30 -2.06 26.53
N PHE A 496 10.29 -2.93 25.51
CA PHE A 496 9.18 -3.02 24.55
C PHE A 496 7.90 -3.50 25.24
N LEU A 497 7.95 -4.57 26.03
CA LEU A 497 6.81 -5.06 26.80
C LEU A 497 6.28 -4.00 27.78
N GLY A 498 7.15 -3.32 28.51
CA GLY A 498 6.73 -2.21 29.38
C GLY A 498 6.06 -1.08 28.59
N THR A 499 6.46 -0.84 27.34
CA THR A 499 5.76 0.11 26.46
C THR A 499 4.36 -0.40 26.11
N VAL A 500 4.23 -1.68 25.75
CA VAL A 500 2.93 -2.33 25.46
C VAL A 500 2.01 -2.30 26.68
N ASP A 501 2.51 -2.64 27.86
CA ASP A 501 1.74 -2.67 29.11
C ASP A 501 1.22 -1.28 29.49
N ASN A 502 2.05 -0.25 29.35
CA ASN A 502 1.61 1.14 29.54
C ASN A 502 0.50 1.54 28.56
N PHE A 503 0.54 1.05 27.32
CA PHE A 503 -0.52 1.29 26.34
C PHE A 503 -1.81 0.55 26.66
N ILE A 504 -1.71 -0.72 27.08
CA ILE A 504 -2.88 -1.51 27.51
C ILE A 504 -3.51 -0.84 28.73
N ALA A 505 -2.73 -0.47 29.74
CA ALA A 505 -3.23 0.25 30.92
C ALA A 505 -3.90 1.58 30.55
N ALA A 506 -3.31 2.36 29.65
CA ALA A 506 -3.92 3.61 29.19
C ALA A 506 -5.22 3.37 28.41
N ARG A 507 -5.27 2.34 27.56
CA ARG A 507 -6.49 1.94 26.83
C ARG A 507 -7.58 1.50 27.79
N ASP A 508 -7.24 0.66 28.77
CA ASP A 508 -8.19 0.11 29.71
C ASP A 508 -8.69 1.20 30.69
N HIS A 509 -7.85 2.18 31.03
CA HIS A 509 -8.26 3.38 31.75
C HIS A 509 -9.26 4.22 30.93
N VAL A 510 -9.00 4.43 29.63
CA VAL A 510 -9.93 5.13 28.73
C VAL A 510 -11.23 4.35 28.53
N ALA A 511 -11.17 3.00 28.48
CA ALA A 511 -12.36 2.16 28.37
C ALA A 511 -13.15 2.08 29.70
N GLY A 512 -12.46 2.14 30.84
CA GLY A 512 -13.03 2.12 32.18
C GLY A 512 -13.62 3.45 32.64
N LEU A 513 -13.12 4.57 32.10
CA LEU A 513 -13.83 5.85 32.08
C LEU A 513 -15.07 5.70 31.20
N LYS A 514 -16.11 5.07 31.75
CA LYS A 514 -17.47 5.15 31.22
C LYS A 514 -17.70 6.62 30.88
N LEU A 515 -17.93 6.90 29.60
CA LEU A 515 -18.24 8.20 29.03
C LEU A 515 -19.24 8.95 29.94
N SER A 516 -18.73 9.67 30.93
CA SER A 516 -19.44 10.79 31.52
C SER A 516 -19.53 11.77 30.36
N ALA A 517 -20.72 11.94 29.82
CA ALA A 517 -20.99 12.62 28.54
C ALA A 517 -20.55 14.11 28.51
N ASN A 518 -19.94 14.62 29.58
CA ASN A 518 -19.70 16.04 29.79
C ASN A 518 -18.22 16.45 29.77
N ASP A 519 -17.25 15.54 29.70
CA ASP A 519 -15.82 15.90 29.61
C ASP A 519 -15.35 15.97 28.15
N GLU A 520 -15.72 17.05 27.45
CA GLU A 520 -15.25 17.34 26.08
C GLU A 520 -13.72 17.55 25.99
N ASP A 521 -13.05 17.81 27.12
CA ASP A 521 -11.60 18.05 27.20
C ASP A 521 -10.75 16.75 27.29
N ALA A 522 -11.38 15.56 27.44
CA ALA A 522 -10.66 14.28 27.45
C ALA A 522 -10.26 13.77 26.04
N SER A 523 -10.46 14.59 25.00
CA SER A 523 -10.30 14.22 23.58
C SER A 523 -8.84 14.10 23.10
N GLU A 524 -7.83 14.29 23.95
CA GLU A 524 -6.46 13.79 23.73
C GLU A 524 -6.35 12.26 23.97
N SER A 525 -7.35 11.52 23.50
CA SER A 525 -7.27 10.07 23.33
C SER A 525 -6.02 9.72 22.52
N LEU A 526 -5.18 8.84 23.07
CA LEU A 526 -3.94 8.42 22.42
C LEU A 526 -4.26 7.92 21.01
N PRO A 527 -3.67 8.51 19.94
CA PRO A 527 -4.03 8.12 18.59
C PRO A 527 -3.76 6.61 18.40
N PRO A 528 -4.71 5.83 17.86
CA PRO A 528 -4.59 4.38 17.67
C PRO A 528 -3.29 3.94 16.98
N ALA A 529 -2.68 4.83 16.21
CA ALA A 529 -1.37 4.65 15.58
C ALA A 529 -0.20 4.44 16.57
N LEU A 530 -0.41 4.63 17.88
CA LEU A 530 0.61 4.49 18.91
C LEU A 530 0.72 3.08 19.49
N MET A 531 -0.34 2.26 19.46
CA MET A 531 -0.31 0.90 20.00
C MET A 531 0.56 0.00 19.10
N PRO A 532 1.58 -0.69 19.65
CA PRO A 532 2.32 -1.70 18.91
C PRO A 532 1.35 -2.79 18.45
N ASP A 533 1.25 -2.99 17.13
CA ASP A 533 0.46 -4.07 16.55
C ASP A 533 1.20 -5.42 16.69
N SER A 534 0.53 -6.51 16.32
CA SER A 534 1.17 -7.84 16.32
C SER A 534 2.43 -7.90 15.44
N ALA A 535 2.55 -7.02 14.43
CA ALA A 535 3.73 -6.95 13.58
C ALA A 535 4.95 -6.35 14.30
N ALA A 536 4.77 -5.58 15.39
CA ALA A 536 5.87 -5.05 16.20
C ALA A 536 6.61 -6.14 17.00
N PHE A 537 5.96 -7.28 17.27
CA PHE A 537 6.56 -8.45 17.94
C PHE A 537 7.39 -9.32 16.97
N THR A 538 7.05 -9.32 15.68
CA THR A 538 7.70 -10.17 14.67
C THR A 538 9.22 -10.03 14.63
N PRO A 539 9.83 -8.81 14.71
CA PRO A 539 11.29 -8.70 14.72
C PRO A 539 11.95 -9.35 15.93
N PHE A 540 11.27 -9.36 17.08
CA PHE A 540 11.76 -10.04 18.29
C PHE A 540 11.69 -11.55 18.13
N VAL A 541 10.59 -12.10 17.61
CA VAL A 541 10.48 -13.54 17.26
C VAL A 541 11.67 -13.97 16.40
N ILE A 542 11.93 -13.23 15.31
CA ILE A 542 13.04 -13.53 14.39
C ILE A 542 14.39 -13.45 15.10
N ARG A 543 14.61 -12.41 15.92
CA ARG A 543 15.92 -12.17 16.53
C ARG A 543 16.21 -13.11 17.70
N PHE A 544 15.23 -13.37 18.57
CA PHE A 544 15.35 -14.36 19.64
C PHE A 544 15.52 -15.77 19.09
N ALA A 545 14.79 -16.13 18.03
CA ALA A 545 15.00 -17.37 17.32
C ALA A 545 16.45 -17.53 16.82
N ARG A 546 17.00 -16.49 16.21
CA ARG A 546 18.36 -16.51 15.66
C ARG A 546 19.45 -16.55 16.73
N LEU A 547 19.32 -15.79 17.82
CA LEU A 547 20.36 -15.69 18.85
C LEU A 547 20.23 -16.72 19.96
N GLY A 548 19.01 -17.20 20.23
CA GLY A 548 18.69 -18.01 21.41
C GLY A 548 17.92 -19.30 21.11
N GLY A 549 17.72 -19.63 19.83
CA GLY A 549 17.01 -20.83 19.40
C GLY A 549 15.50 -20.63 19.22
N PRO A 550 14.83 -21.51 18.45
CA PRO A 550 13.45 -21.33 18.04
C PRO A 550 12.46 -21.29 19.21
N LYS A 551 12.72 -22.04 20.30
CA LYS A 551 11.90 -22.04 21.52
C LYS A 551 11.81 -20.66 22.19
N ARG A 552 12.90 -19.88 22.19
CA ARG A 552 12.88 -18.48 22.67
C ARG A 552 12.16 -17.53 21.71
N GLY A 553 12.16 -17.82 20.41
CA GLY A 553 11.30 -17.10 19.47
C GLY A 553 9.81 -17.37 19.75
N LEU A 554 9.48 -18.61 20.14
CA LEU A 554 8.12 -19.03 20.44
C LEU A 554 7.58 -18.42 21.74
N SER A 555 8.42 -18.22 22.77
CA SER A 555 7.99 -17.60 24.03
C SER A 555 7.41 -16.19 23.83
N ILE A 556 7.85 -15.46 22.81
CA ILE A 556 7.28 -14.17 22.42
C ILE A 556 5.79 -14.28 22.05
N LEU A 557 5.36 -15.40 21.44
CA LEU A 557 3.95 -15.61 21.13
C LEU A 557 3.11 -15.81 22.39
N ARG A 558 3.70 -16.42 23.42
CA ARG A 558 3.06 -16.54 24.75
C ARG A 558 2.90 -15.16 25.37
N ASP A 559 3.96 -14.33 25.36
CA ASP A 559 3.88 -12.96 25.89
C ASP A 559 2.81 -12.10 25.17
N MET A 560 2.61 -12.34 23.87
CA MET A 560 1.54 -11.71 23.10
C MET A 560 0.16 -12.18 23.58
N SER A 561 -0.02 -13.49 23.76
CA SER A 561 -1.26 -14.08 24.28
C SER A 561 -1.60 -13.59 25.69
N ASP A 562 -0.60 -13.53 26.58
CA ASP A 562 -0.73 -13.05 27.96
C ASP A 562 -1.17 -11.58 28.03
N ARG A 563 -0.96 -10.81 26.95
CA ARG A 563 -1.37 -9.41 26.81
C ARG A 563 -2.60 -9.21 25.92
N HIS A 564 -3.30 -10.30 25.59
CA HIS A 564 -4.46 -10.28 24.69
C HIS A 564 -4.16 -9.68 23.31
N ILE A 565 -2.94 -9.87 22.81
CA ILE A 565 -2.54 -9.47 21.46
C ILE A 565 -2.47 -10.73 20.59
N THR A 566 -3.40 -10.88 19.65
CA THR A 566 -3.43 -12.03 18.75
C THR A 566 -2.22 -12.03 17.80
N PRO A 567 -1.38 -13.07 17.77
CA PRO A 567 -0.28 -13.15 16.81
C PRO A 567 -0.78 -13.22 15.38
N SER A 568 -0.20 -12.40 14.50
CA SER A 568 -0.55 -12.42 13.07
C SER A 568 -0.01 -13.66 12.37
N GLN A 569 -0.60 -14.00 11.21
CA GLN A 569 -0.09 -15.04 10.31
C GLN A 569 1.41 -14.87 10.03
N HIS A 570 1.86 -13.62 9.87
CA HIS A 570 3.27 -13.31 9.63
C HIS A 570 4.17 -13.67 10.81
N THR A 571 3.68 -13.50 12.03
CA THR A 571 4.43 -13.80 13.26
C THR A 571 4.58 -15.32 13.42
N TRP A 572 3.49 -16.08 13.23
CA TRP A 572 3.51 -17.53 13.18
C TRP A 572 4.43 -18.06 12.07
N PHE A 573 4.40 -17.44 10.89
CA PHE A 573 5.23 -17.83 9.75
C PHE A 573 6.73 -17.77 10.10
N PHE A 574 7.16 -16.73 10.81
CA PHE A 574 8.55 -16.60 11.24
C PHE A 574 8.92 -17.51 12.41
N ALA A 575 8.00 -17.78 13.34
CA ALA A 575 8.22 -18.78 14.38
C ALA A 575 8.44 -20.17 13.77
N MET A 576 7.56 -20.59 12.86
CA MET A 576 7.69 -21.85 12.11
C MET A 576 8.99 -21.89 11.29
N ARG A 577 9.34 -20.80 10.60
CA ARG A 577 10.61 -20.66 9.87
C ARG A 577 11.82 -20.96 10.77
N ALA A 578 11.79 -20.48 12.01
CA ALA A 578 12.88 -20.69 12.95
C ALA A 578 13.08 -22.18 13.30
N PHE A 579 11.99 -22.91 13.61
CA PHE A 579 12.05 -24.34 13.88
C PHE A 579 12.55 -25.13 12.66
N ALA A 580 12.03 -24.82 11.48
CA ALA A 580 12.47 -25.46 10.23
C ALA A 580 13.96 -25.19 9.91
N LEU A 581 14.46 -23.96 10.14
CA LEU A 581 15.87 -23.63 9.95
C LEU A 581 16.79 -24.30 10.98
N ALA A 582 16.33 -24.43 12.23
CA ALA A 582 17.04 -25.14 13.28
C ALA A 582 17.02 -26.67 13.07
N GLY A 583 16.15 -27.17 12.20
CA GLY A 583 15.93 -28.60 12.02
C GLY A 583 15.20 -29.23 13.22
N ASP A 584 14.50 -28.45 14.04
CA ASP A 584 13.67 -28.99 15.13
C ASP A 584 12.29 -29.35 14.57
N VAL A 585 12.16 -30.61 14.15
CA VAL A 585 10.96 -31.13 13.49
C VAL A 585 9.80 -31.25 14.47
N ALA A 586 10.05 -31.69 15.71
CA ALA A 586 9.01 -31.79 16.72
C ALA A 586 8.36 -30.42 16.97
N GLY A 587 9.17 -29.38 17.19
CA GLY A 587 8.67 -28.02 17.36
C GLY A 587 8.01 -27.45 16.10
N LEU A 588 8.51 -27.81 14.90
CA LEU A 588 7.86 -27.43 13.64
C LEU A 588 6.42 -27.99 13.56
N TYR A 589 6.24 -29.28 13.89
CA TYR A 589 4.93 -29.94 13.89
C TYR A 589 4.00 -29.39 14.97
N GLU A 590 4.54 -29.02 16.14
CA GLU A 590 3.79 -28.36 17.20
C GLU A 590 3.25 -27.00 16.74
N VAL A 591 4.12 -26.16 16.14
CA VAL A 591 3.73 -24.86 15.60
C VAL A 591 2.71 -25.00 14.48
N LEU A 592 2.89 -25.97 13.57
CA LEU A 592 1.91 -26.26 12.52
C LEU A 592 0.56 -26.68 13.10
N GLY A 593 0.56 -27.59 14.09
CA GLY A 593 -0.66 -27.99 14.79
C GLY A 593 -1.35 -26.83 15.51
N ALA A 594 -0.59 -25.90 16.09
CA ALA A 594 -1.14 -24.68 16.68
C ALA A 594 -1.79 -23.79 15.62
N VAL A 595 -1.13 -23.57 14.47
CA VAL A 595 -1.67 -22.78 13.36
C VAL A 595 -2.93 -23.42 12.76
N GLU A 596 -2.95 -24.75 12.64
CA GLU A 596 -4.12 -25.51 12.18
C GLU A 596 -5.30 -25.38 13.16
N ARG A 597 -5.04 -25.50 14.47
CA ARG A 597 -6.08 -25.38 15.53
C ARG A 597 -6.66 -23.99 15.68
N LEU A 598 -5.90 -22.95 15.35
CA LEU A 598 -6.45 -21.59 15.33
C LEU A 598 -7.66 -21.48 14.38
N GLY A 599 -7.82 -22.43 13.44
CA GLY A 599 -8.87 -22.46 12.44
C GLY A 599 -8.53 -21.54 11.28
N ALA A 600 -9.51 -21.14 10.47
CA ALA A 600 -9.40 -19.89 9.73
C ALA A 600 -9.91 -18.76 10.63
N PRO A 601 -9.10 -18.10 11.49
CA PRO A 601 -9.48 -16.85 12.10
C PRO A 601 -10.06 -15.92 11.05
N ASP A 602 -10.80 -14.92 11.50
CA ASP A 602 -11.22 -13.81 10.65
C ASP A 602 -9.98 -12.97 10.22
N TRP A 603 -9.10 -13.61 9.44
CA TRP A 603 -7.80 -13.12 8.97
C TRP A 603 -7.97 -11.92 8.05
N THR A 604 -9.21 -11.67 7.60
CA THR A 604 -9.61 -10.48 6.85
C THR A 604 -9.30 -9.19 7.63
N GLN A 605 -9.23 -9.25 8.96
CA GLN A 605 -8.89 -8.11 9.82
C GLN A 605 -7.37 -7.86 9.96
N THR A 606 -6.51 -8.82 9.61
CA THR A 606 -5.04 -8.62 9.66
C THR A 606 -4.52 -7.95 8.37
N LEU A 607 -3.76 -6.87 8.52
CA LEU A 607 -3.25 -5.92 7.50
C LEU A 607 -2.57 -6.48 6.23
N ILE A 608 -2.43 -7.80 6.07
CA ILE A 608 -2.00 -8.43 4.82
C ILE A 608 -3.25 -8.71 3.99
N GLY A 609 -3.71 -7.70 3.24
CA GLY A 609 -4.87 -7.87 2.36
C GLY A 609 -4.69 -9.10 1.43
N PRO A 610 -5.78 -9.84 1.13
CA PRO A 610 -5.76 -11.12 0.39
C PRO A 610 -5.03 -11.05 -0.97
N GLN A 611 -4.87 -9.85 -1.53
CA GLN A 611 -4.08 -9.59 -2.74
C GLN A 611 -2.58 -9.91 -2.60
N THR A 612 -1.98 -9.75 -1.41
CA THR A 612 -0.54 -9.97 -1.21
C THR A 612 -0.19 -11.45 -1.19
N LEU A 613 -1.06 -12.29 -0.60
CA LEU A 613 -0.96 -13.75 -0.66
C LEU A 613 -1.17 -14.25 -2.10
N ARG A 614 -2.20 -13.76 -2.80
CA ARG A 614 -2.46 -14.10 -4.21
C ARG A 614 -1.26 -13.83 -5.13
N HIS A 615 -0.50 -12.75 -4.92
CA HIS A 615 0.68 -12.44 -5.73
C HIS A 615 1.86 -13.40 -5.54
N ARG A 616 2.08 -13.94 -4.33
CA ARG A 616 3.19 -14.89 -4.07
C ARG A 616 2.82 -16.33 -4.43
N PHE A 617 1.55 -16.70 -4.21
CA PHE A 617 1.10 -18.09 -4.20
C PHE A 617 0.30 -18.47 -5.47
N GLY A 618 -0.41 -17.53 -6.11
CA GLY A 618 -1.27 -17.79 -7.27
C GLY A 618 -2.75 -17.85 -6.88
N PRO A 619 -3.67 -18.12 -7.83
CA PRO A 619 -5.08 -18.33 -7.52
C PRO A 619 -5.25 -19.63 -6.70
N ILE A 620 -5.90 -19.53 -5.56
CA ILE A 620 -6.32 -20.66 -4.73
C ILE A 620 -7.73 -21.01 -5.20
N THR A 621 -7.94 -22.21 -5.73
CA THR A 621 -9.12 -22.57 -6.54
C THR A 621 -10.31 -23.15 -5.75
N THR A 622 -10.19 -23.27 -4.43
CA THR A 622 -11.27 -23.77 -3.55
C THR A 622 -11.31 -23.00 -2.23
N PRO A 623 -12.49 -22.84 -1.59
CA PRO A 623 -12.60 -22.38 -0.20
C PRO A 623 -12.15 -23.52 0.71
N LEU A 624 -10.88 -23.91 0.59
CA LEU A 624 -10.24 -24.72 1.59
C LEU A 624 -10.28 -23.91 2.89
N VAL A 625 -10.82 -24.52 3.94
CA VAL A 625 -10.76 -24.08 5.34
C VAL A 625 -9.30 -24.04 5.87
N PHE A 626 -8.31 -24.03 4.97
CA PHE A 626 -6.88 -24.16 5.24
C PHE A 626 -6.12 -22.86 5.02
N PRO A 627 -5.86 -22.08 6.08
CA PRO A 627 -4.93 -20.94 6.03
C PRO A 627 -3.44 -21.35 5.89
N CYS A 628 -3.11 -22.60 5.56
CA CYS A 628 -1.79 -23.18 5.85
C CYS A 628 -0.86 -23.40 4.63
N VAL A 629 -1.30 -23.26 3.37
CA VAL A 629 -0.43 -23.58 2.19
C VAL A 629 0.91 -22.81 2.19
N PRO A 630 0.96 -21.49 2.49
CA PRO A 630 2.21 -20.76 2.63
C PRO A 630 3.15 -21.32 3.71
N PHE A 631 2.58 -21.83 4.81
CA PHE A 631 3.33 -22.40 5.92
C PHE A 631 3.97 -23.72 5.51
N TYR A 632 3.18 -24.65 4.97
CA TYR A 632 3.70 -25.91 4.47
C TYR A 632 4.71 -25.72 3.35
N GLN A 633 4.47 -24.80 2.40
CA GLN A 633 5.43 -24.53 1.33
C GLN A 633 6.77 -24.06 1.87
N LEU A 634 6.79 -23.20 2.89
CA LEU A 634 8.02 -22.77 3.52
C LEU A 634 8.68 -23.95 4.27
N ALA A 635 7.92 -24.68 5.08
CA ALA A 635 8.43 -25.82 5.85
C ALA A 635 9.06 -26.88 4.94
N LEU A 636 8.36 -27.33 3.89
CA LEU A 636 8.86 -28.29 2.91
C LEU A 636 10.15 -27.78 2.24
N ARG A 637 10.19 -26.50 1.80
CA ARG A 637 11.40 -25.93 1.18
C ARG A 637 12.60 -25.94 2.11
N LEU A 638 12.40 -25.59 3.38
CA LEU A 638 13.48 -25.55 4.36
C LEU A 638 13.94 -26.96 4.77
N LEU A 639 13.01 -27.91 4.93
CA LEU A 639 13.34 -29.30 5.21
C LEU A 639 14.08 -29.97 4.04
N VAL A 640 13.65 -29.72 2.80
CA VAL A 640 14.37 -30.16 1.58
C VAL A 640 15.78 -29.57 1.55
N ARG A 641 15.93 -28.27 1.83
CA ARG A 641 17.26 -27.63 1.89
C ARG A 641 18.15 -28.26 2.96
N LYS A 642 17.58 -28.71 4.07
CA LYS A 642 18.28 -29.43 5.14
C LYS A 642 18.42 -30.93 4.89
N ARG A 643 18.01 -31.44 3.71
CA ARG A 643 18.04 -32.85 3.32
C ARG A 643 17.24 -33.78 4.26
N ARG A 644 16.20 -33.24 4.90
CA ARG A 644 15.29 -33.96 5.81
C ARG A 644 14.11 -34.54 5.03
N TYR A 645 14.38 -35.52 4.17
CA TYR A 645 13.41 -36.02 3.18
C TYR A 645 12.28 -36.85 3.79
N GLN A 646 12.54 -37.59 4.87
CA GLN A 646 11.51 -38.37 5.58
C GLN A 646 10.44 -37.44 6.16
N GLU A 647 10.86 -36.30 6.69
CA GLU A 647 9.98 -35.31 7.29
C GLU A 647 9.21 -34.52 6.23
N VAL A 648 9.80 -34.31 5.06
CA VAL A 648 9.07 -33.78 3.89
C VAL A 648 7.98 -34.75 3.45
N ALA A 649 8.26 -36.06 3.44
CA ALA A 649 7.26 -37.09 3.13
C ALA A 649 6.10 -37.07 4.12
N MET A 650 6.40 -37.11 5.43
CA MET A 650 5.40 -37.02 6.49
C MET A 650 4.58 -35.72 6.41
N LEU A 651 5.21 -34.60 6.06
CA LEU A 651 4.52 -33.32 5.96
C LEU A 651 3.59 -33.29 4.74
N ILE A 652 3.98 -33.92 3.62
CA ILE A 652 3.10 -34.10 2.46
C ILE A 652 1.90 -34.98 2.83
N THR A 653 2.12 -36.12 3.49
CA THR A 653 1.02 -36.99 3.95
C THR A 653 0.06 -36.23 4.86
N ARG A 654 0.57 -35.48 5.84
CA ARG A 654 -0.26 -34.64 6.73
C ARG A 654 -1.12 -33.65 5.94
N ILE A 655 -0.56 -33.01 4.91
CA ILE A 655 -1.30 -32.05 4.08
C ILE A 655 -2.39 -32.75 3.26
N GLU A 656 -2.11 -33.95 2.75
CA GLU A 656 -3.08 -34.80 2.05
C GLU A 656 -4.21 -35.27 2.98
N ASP A 657 -3.90 -35.65 4.23
CA ASP A 657 -4.87 -36.02 5.26
C ASP A 657 -5.77 -34.86 5.67
N LEU A 658 -5.21 -33.65 5.66
CA LEU A 658 -5.93 -32.40 5.81
C LEU A 658 -6.77 -32.04 4.57
N GLY A 659 -6.85 -32.90 3.56
CA GLY A 659 -7.75 -32.73 2.42
C GLY A 659 -7.19 -31.89 1.29
N TRP A 660 -5.89 -31.58 1.28
CA TRP A 660 -5.27 -31.00 0.09
C TRP A 660 -5.27 -32.02 -1.05
N ARG A 661 -5.70 -31.57 -2.23
CA ARG A 661 -5.66 -32.32 -3.47
C ARG A 661 -4.84 -31.57 -4.53
N PRO A 662 -4.07 -32.26 -5.39
CA PRO A 662 -3.45 -31.66 -6.56
C PRO A 662 -4.48 -30.91 -7.42
N GLY A 663 -4.11 -29.74 -7.94
CA GLY A 663 -4.99 -28.83 -8.70
C GLY A 663 -5.40 -27.57 -7.93
N ASN A 664 -5.24 -27.56 -6.60
CA ASN A 664 -5.59 -26.41 -5.76
C ASN A 664 -4.55 -25.27 -5.83
N HIS A 665 -3.28 -25.60 -6.07
CA HIS A 665 -2.20 -24.62 -6.06
C HIS A 665 -1.07 -25.06 -7.01
N PRO A 666 -1.12 -24.72 -8.32
CA PRO A 666 -0.27 -25.32 -9.36
C PRO A 666 1.25 -25.29 -9.07
N LYS A 667 1.75 -24.22 -8.44
CA LYS A 667 3.17 -24.11 -8.06
C LYS A 667 3.57 -25.07 -6.94
N PHE A 668 2.65 -25.32 -6.01
CA PHE A 668 2.85 -26.19 -4.86
C PHE A 668 2.65 -27.64 -5.32
N ASP A 669 1.62 -27.91 -6.12
CA ASP A 669 1.38 -29.21 -6.75
C ASP A 669 2.59 -29.67 -7.55
N ARG A 670 3.18 -28.78 -8.37
CA ARG A 670 4.40 -29.07 -9.11
C ARG A 670 5.57 -29.41 -8.18
N PHE A 671 5.71 -28.70 -7.07
CA PHE A 671 6.75 -28.98 -6.08
C PHE A 671 6.55 -30.36 -5.45
N VAL A 672 5.33 -30.68 -4.99
CA VAL A 672 5.00 -31.98 -4.36
C VAL A 672 5.15 -33.13 -5.36
N ALA A 673 4.67 -32.99 -6.60
CA ALA A 673 4.81 -33.99 -7.64
C ALA A 673 6.29 -34.25 -7.98
N THR A 674 7.07 -33.18 -8.14
CA THR A 674 8.52 -33.30 -8.36
C THR A 674 9.17 -34.02 -7.19
N PHE A 675 8.80 -33.67 -5.95
CA PHE A 675 9.35 -34.31 -4.76
C PHE A 675 9.05 -35.82 -4.71
N LYS A 676 7.77 -36.22 -4.87
CA LYS A 676 7.34 -37.62 -4.88
C LYS A 676 8.08 -38.44 -5.94
N GLN A 677 8.29 -37.86 -7.13
CA GLN A 677 9.04 -38.50 -8.21
C GLN A 677 10.51 -38.74 -7.83
N HIS A 678 11.15 -37.83 -7.08
CA HIS A 678 12.57 -37.93 -6.73
C HIS A 678 12.83 -38.88 -5.55
N THR A 679 11.90 -38.99 -4.62
CA THR A 679 12.06 -39.85 -3.44
C THR A 679 11.54 -41.27 -3.64
N GLY A 680 11.01 -41.59 -4.81
CA GLY A 680 10.35 -42.89 -5.05
C GLY A 680 9.07 -43.08 -4.25
N LEU A 681 8.49 -42.01 -3.68
CA LEU A 681 7.23 -42.04 -2.92
C LEU A 681 6.00 -42.12 -3.85
N SER A 682 6.12 -42.83 -4.98
CA SER A 682 4.96 -43.11 -5.82
C SER A 682 4.09 -44.12 -5.08
N ARG A 683 2.78 -43.88 -5.10
CA ARG A 683 1.76 -44.44 -4.19
C ARG A 683 1.51 -45.95 -4.35
N GLU A 684 2.42 -46.71 -4.94
CA GLU A 684 2.16 -48.12 -5.27
C GLU A 684 2.59 -49.10 -4.19
N ASP A 685 3.40 -48.73 -3.21
CA ASP A 685 3.67 -49.58 -2.03
C ASP A 685 3.64 -48.76 -0.73
N PRO A 686 2.75 -49.05 0.24
CA PRO A 686 2.87 -48.49 1.58
C PRO A 686 4.15 -49.04 2.24
N PRO A 687 4.93 -48.20 2.95
CA PRO A 687 6.08 -48.70 3.70
C PRO A 687 5.58 -49.66 4.77
N THR A 688 5.98 -50.93 4.65
CA THR A 688 5.78 -51.95 5.68
C THR A 688 6.45 -51.47 6.96
N LEU A 689 5.65 -51.06 7.94
CA LEU A 689 6.13 -50.73 9.28
C LEU A 689 6.71 -52.00 9.90
N ILE A 690 8.04 -52.04 10.06
CA ILE A 690 8.70 -53.04 10.92
C ILE A 690 8.21 -52.79 12.35
N PRO A 691 7.63 -53.79 13.05
CA PRO A 691 7.20 -53.61 14.43
C PRO A 691 8.41 -53.29 15.31
N ILE A 692 8.33 -52.17 16.02
CA ILE A 692 9.25 -51.89 17.13
C ILE A 692 8.83 -52.84 18.25
N GLU A 693 9.62 -53.89 18.47
CA GLU A 693 9.51 -54.75 19.65
C GLU A 693 9.60 -53.89 20.91
N ARG A 694 8.54 -53.98 21.74
CA ARG A 694 8.52 -53.39 23.07
C ARG A 694 9.44 -54.22 23.97
N SER A 695 10.50 -53.61 24.50
CA SER A 695 11.21 -54.15 25.66
C SER A 695 10.29 -54.14 26.88
N PRO A 696 10.35 -55.18 27.74
CA PRO A 696 9.39 -55.38 28.81
C PRO A 696 9.62 -54.46 30.02
N SER A 697 8.50 -54.17 30.67
CA SER A 697 8.28 -53.54 31.97
C SER A 697 9.26 -53.95 33.07
N ALA A 698 9.81 -52.95 33.78
CA ALA A 698 10.41 -53.13 35.09
C ALA A 698 9.41 -52.71 36.18
N VAL A 699 9.14 -53.66 37.08
CA VAL A 699 8.44 -53.52 38.35
C VAL A 699 9.32 -52.75 39.33
N SER A 700 8.66 -52.03 40.22
CA SER A 700 9.17 -51.13 41.26
C SER A 700 9.88 -51.82 42.43
N ALA A 701 10.89 -51.10 42.94
CA ALA A 701 11.33 -50.91 44.33
C ALA A 701 11.68 -52.13 45.21
N GLU A 702 12.93 -52.19 45.67
CA GLU A 702 13.30 -52.00 47.09
C GLU A 702 14.83 -51.94 47.28
N ASP A 703 15.22 -51.33 48.40
CA ASP A 703 16.54 -50.86 48.82
C ASP A 703 17.65 -51.92 48.90
N LEU A 704 18.91 -51.52 48.67
CA LEU A 704 20.00 -51.65 49.65
C LEU A 704 21.32 -51.04 49.15
N ASP A 705 21.98 -50.44 50.13
CA ASP A 705 23.16 -49.60 50.14
C ASP A 705 24.47 -50.42 50.31
N SER A 706 25.63 -49.77 50.11
CA SER A 706 27.03 -50.24 50.25
C SER A 706 27.53 -51.24 49.19
N GLY A 707 28.74 -51.19 48.63
CA GLY A 707 29.99 -50.52 48.97
C GLY A 707 31.15 -51.47 48.60
N GLU A 708 32.26 -50.92 48.12
CA GLU A 708 33.60 -51.54 47.99
C GLU A 708 33.99 -52.42 46.76
N ASP A 709 34.86 -51.80 45.95
CA ASP A 709 36.25 -52.20 45.65
C ASP A 709 36.66 -53.46 44.85
N LEU A 710 37.28 -53.14 43.70
CA LEU A 710 38.62 -53.54 43.23
C LEU A 710 38.92 -54.95 42.69
N ARG A 711 39.37 -54.90 41.41
CA ARG A 711 40.54 -55.55 40.76
C ARG A 711 40.35 -56.80 39.90
N ALA A 712 40.90 -56.63 38.67
CA ALA A 712 41.60 -57.58 37.78
C ALA A 712 40.79 -58.78 37.26
N GLY A 713 40.87 -59.21 36.01
CA GLY A 713 41.80 -58.99 34.92
C GLY A 713 41.23 -59.63 33.63
N PRO A 714 42.02 -59.76 32.57
CA PRO A 714 41.55 -59.82 31.19
C PRO A 714 41.31 -61.26 30.71
N GLU A 715 40.40 -61.46 29.76
CA GLU A 715 40.57 -62.43 28.66
C GLU A 715 39.43 -62.36 27.62
N GLN A 716 39.85 -62.37 26.36
CA GLN A 716 39.23 -63.02 25.19
C GLN A 716 37.78 -62.66 24.80
N THR A 717 37.66 -61.86 23.74
CA THR A 717 36.67 -62.13 22.67
C THR A 717 37.29 -61.89 21.30
N GLY A 718 37.71 -62.99 20.67
CA GLY A 718 37.65 -63.10 19.22
C GLY A 718 36.20 -63.32 18.77
N VAL A 719 35.99 -63.29 17.46
CA VAL A 719 34.73 -63.50 16.72
C VAL A 719 33.89 -62.23 16.49
N PHE A 720 34.31 -61.44 15.49
CA PHE A 720 33.41 -60.62 14.65
C PHE A 720 33.92 -60.60 13.20
N GLN A 721 33.84 -61.76 12.55
CA GLN A 721 33.80 -61.88 11.09
C GLN A 721 32.65 -62.83 10.75
N SER A 722 31.47 -62.28 10.48
CA SER A 722 30.49 -62.79 9.51
C SER A 722 29.13 -62.13 9.77
N ARG A 723 28.92 -60.95 9.17
CA ARG A 723 27.60 -60.44 8.72
C ARG A 723 27.79 -59.08 8.02
N ALA A 724 28.46 -59.14 6.89
CA ALA A 724 28.53 -58.06 5.91
C ALA A 724 28.30 -58.64 4.51
N GLN A 725 27.17 -59.32 4.35
CA GLN A 725 26.62 -59.75 3.06
C GLN A 725 25.14 -60.04 3.28
N GLU A 726 24.34 -58.99 3.31
CA GLU A 726 22.93 -58.99 2.87
C GLU A 726 22.42 -57.55 3.01
N VAL A 727 21.65 -57.12 2.01
CA VAL A 727 21.21 -55.73 1.75
C VAL A 727 22.27 -54.88 1.03
N GLY A 728 22.46 -55.21 -0.26
CA GLY A 728 23.08 -54.31 -1.21
C GLY A 728 22.21 -53.08 -1.43
N ILE A 729 22.72 -51.91 -1.04
CA ILE A 729 22.24 -50.60 -1.52
C ILE A 729 23.47 -49.82 -1.97
N GLY A 730 23.64 -49.74 -3.29
CA GLY A 730 24.77 -49.08 -3.95
C GLY A 730 24.77 -47.56 -3.75
N LYS A 731 25.92 -47.02 -3.36
CA LYS A 731 26.25 -45.59 -3.38
C LYS A 731 26.53 -45.10 -4.81
N THR A 732 25.55 -45.02 -5.69
CA THR A 732 25.74 -44.39 -7.02
C THR A 732 24.43 -43.85 -7.60
N THR A 733 23.84 -42.79 -7.04
CA THR A 733 22.66 -42.15 -7.69
C THR A 733 22.40 -40.68 -7.33
N ILE A 734 23.38 -39.92 -6.82
CA ILE A 734 23.12 -38.55 -6.32
C ILE A 734 23.56 -37.42 -7.28
N GLU A 735 24.35 -37.68 -8.32
CA GLU A 735 24.82 -36.62 -9.23
C GLU A 735 24.01 -36.27 -10.51
N PRO A 736 23.05 -37.07 -11.05
CA PRO A 736 22.45 -36.75 -12.36
C PRO A 736 21.52 -35.52 -12.41
N TRP A 737 20.94 -35.12 -11.27
CA TRP A 737 19.92 -34.08 -11.22
C TRP A 737 20.48 -32.66 -11.45
N LEU A 738 21.65 -32.35 -10.89
CA LEU A 738 22.31 -31.04 -11.06
C LEU A 738 22.71 -30.82 -12.54
N THR A 739 23.20 -31.88 -13.20
CA THR A 739 23.60 -31.85 -14.61
C THR A 739 22.41 -31.78 -15.58
N THR A 740 21.28 -32.40 -15.26
CA THR A 740 20.09 -32.39 -16.13
C THR A 740 19.36 -31.03 -16.07
N TRP A 741 19.39 -30.38 -14.91
CA TRP A 741 18.87 -29.02 -14.74
C TRP A 741 19.75 -27.98 -15.47
N LEU A 742 21.09 -28.06 -15.35
CA LEU A 742 22.04 -27.19 -16.07
C LEU A 742 21.97 -27.35 -17.60
N LYS A 743 21.76 -28.57 -18.12
CA LYS A 743 21.55 -28.80 -19.56
C LYS A 743 20.24 -28.21 -20.09
N ARG A 744 19.19 -28.13 -19.25
CA ARG A 744 17.89 -27.53 -19.61
C ARG A 744 17.94 -26.01 -19.64
N ASP A 745 18.72 -25.38 -18.76
CA ASP A 745 18.93 -23.93 -18.77
C ASP A 745 19.73 -23.49 -20.01
N GLN A 746 20.74 -24.27 -20.43
CA GLN A 746 21.44 -24.05 -21.71
C GLN A 746 20.55 -24.22 -22.95
N LEU A 747 19.60 -25.15 -22.94
CA LEU A 747 18.62 -25.32 -24.02
C LEU A 747 17.60 -24.19 -24.07
N TRP A 748 17.19 -23.67 -22.91
CA TRP A 748 16.31 -22.50 -22.81
C TRP A 748 17.00 -21.23 -23.31
N GLN A 749 18.28 -21.01 -22.96
CA GLN A 749 19.07 -19.90 -23.51
C GLN A 749 19.27 -20.01 -25.03
N ARG A 750 19.42 -21.23 -25.58
CA ARG A 750 19.47 -21.46 -27.04
C ARG A 750 18.13 -21.20 -27.74
N GLN A 751 16.99 -21.47 -27.10
CA GLN A 751 15.67 -21.16 -27.65
C GLN A 751 15.34 -19.66 -27.62
N VAL A 752 15.79 -18.93 -26.59
CA VAL A 752 15.66 -17.45 -26.52
C VAL A 752 16.48 -16.75 -27.61
N VAL A 753 17.62 -17.34 -28.02
CA VAL A 753 18.41 -16.87 -29.17
C VAL A 753 17.71 -17.14 -30.51
N ASN A 754 16.96 -18.24 -30.64
CA ASN A 754 16.22 -18.55 -31.87
C ASN A 754 14.96 -17.70 -32.08
N ILE A 755 14.32 -17.23 -31.01
CA ILE A 755 13.17 -16.31 -31.09
C ILE A 755 13.59 -14.91 -31.59
N SER A 756 14.85 -14.51 -31.40
CA SER A 756 15.41 -13.25 -31.95
C SER A 756 15.70 -13.28 -33.47
N ARG A 757 15.49 -14.40 -34.17
CA ARG A 757 15.73 -14.50 -35.63
C ARG A 757 14.52 -14.17 -36.52
N ARG A 758 13.33 -13.91 -35.96
CA ARG A 758 12.13 -13.57 -36.74
C ARG A 758 11.74 -12.09 -36.61
N GLY A 759 12.41 -11.25 -37.43
CA GLY A 759 11.86 -10.01 -38.02
C GLY A 759 11.83 -8.70 -37.20
N GLY A 760 12.54 -7.66 -37.67
CA GLY A 760 12.14 -6.26 -37.44
C GLY A 760 13.23 -5.18 -37.23
N SER A 761 13.60 -4.49 -38.32
CA SER A 761 14.32 -3.19 -38.45
C SER A 761 15.87 -3.16 -38.40
N GLY A 762 16.45 -2.78 -39.55
CA GLY A 762 17.87 -2.91 -39.92
C GLY A 762 18.88 -1.98 -39.23
N ALA A 763 18.48 -1.08 -38.34
CA ALA A 763 19.42 -0.15 -37.70
C ALA A 763 20.18 -0.75 -36.50
N ARG A 764 19.73 -1.88 -35.92
CA ARG A 764 20.41 -2.54 -34.78
C ARG A 764 21.41 -3.62 -35.18
N VAL A 765 21.42 -4.04 -36.45
CA VAL A 765 22.27 -5.13 -36.95
C VAL A 765 23.71 -4.66 -37.17
N GLN A 766 23.91 -3.44 -37.69
CA GLN A 766 25.25 -2.88 -37.92
C GLN A 766 26.03 -2.61 -36.63
N TRP A 767 25.36 -2.23 -35.54
CA TRP A 767 26.02 -2.02 -34.25
C TRP A 767 26.44 -3.34 -33.58
N ARG A 768 25.68 -4.43 -33.81
CA ARG A 768 25.99 -5.76 -33.26
C ARG A 768 27.05 -6.52 -34.07
N GLN A 769 27.09 -6.36 -35.40
CA GLN A 769 28.14 -6.97 -36.24
C GLN A 769 29.54 -6.42 -35.91
N ARG A 770 29.67 -5.13 -35.57
CA ARG A 770 30.96 -4.54 -35.14
C ARG A 770 31.46 -5.07 -33.79
N ARG A 771 30.56 -5.58 -32.94
CA ARG A 771 30.91 -6.14 -31.61
C ARG A 771 31.24 -7.63 -31.70
N LEU A 772 30.60 -8.37 -32.60
CA LEU A 772 30.92 -9.76 -32.94
C LEU A 772 32.25 -9.88 -33.69
N ALA A 773 32.56 -8.95 -34.60
CA ALA A 773 33.85 -8.91 -35.29
C ALA A 773 35.04 -8.67 -34.34
N ARG A 774 34.85 -7.93 -33.24
CA ARG A 774 35.89 -7.77 -32.19
C ARG A 774 36.04 -9.01 -31.30
N PHE A 775 35.00 -9.83 -31.19
CA PHE A 775 35.03 -11.05 -30.37
C PHE A 775 35.62 -12.24 -31.12
N GLN A 776 35.44 -12.30 -32.45
CA GLN A 776 35.99 -13.38 -33.28
C GLN A 776 37.49 -13.24 -33.58
N VAL A 777 38.06 -12.03 -33.47
CA VAL A 777 39.52 -11.80 -33.62
C VAL A 777 40.31 -12.29 -32.40
N GLN A 778 39.68 -12.44 -31.23
CA GLN A 778 40.36 -12.94 -30.02
C GLN A 778 40.34 -14.47 -29.88
N HIS A 779 39.58 -15.19 -30.71
CA HIS A 779 39.40 -16.64 -30.57
C HIS A 779 40.06 -17.49 -31.66
N ALA A 780 40.77 -16.85 -32.61
CA ALA A 780 41.40 -17.52 -33.75
C ALA A 780 42.92 -17.73 -33.60
N ALA A 781 43.43 -17.88 -32.37
CA ALA A 781 44.79 -18.34 -32.13
C ALA A 781 44.76 -19.44 -31.06
N GLY A 782 44.56 -20.67 -31.52
CA GLY A 782 44.69 -21.86 -30.67
C GLY A 782 46.15 -22.26 -30.57
N VAL A 783 46.66 -22.40 -29.35
CA VAL A 783 47.75 -23.33 -29.01
C VAL A 783 47.43 -23.96 -27.66
N SER A 784 47.59 -25.28 -27.63
CA SER A 784 47.46 -26.19 -26.51
C SER A 784 48.35 -25.82 -25.32
N SER A 785 47.81 -25.84 -24.11
CA SER A 785 48.52 -26.36 -22.91
C SER A 785 47.57 -26.43 -21.71
N SER A 786 47.58 -27.56 -21.03
CA SER A 786 47.09 -27.75 -19.67
C SER A 786 47.74 -26.73 -18.72
N GLY A 787 46.92 -25.89 -18.07
CA GLY A 787 47.40 -24.91 -17.10
C GLY A 787 46.29 -24.35 -16.20
N PRO A 788 46.66 -23.71 -15.07
CA PRO A 788 45.77 -23.35 -13.95
C PRO A 788 44.69 -22.30 -14.27
N ALA A 789 44.63 -21.82 -15.51
CA ALA A 789 43.61 -20.88 -15.98
C ALA A 789 42.20 -21.51 -16.05
N ASN A 790 42.09 -22.82 -16.31
CA ASN A 790 40.80 -23.50 -16.30
C ASN A 790 40.23 -23.67 -14.88
N ALA A 791 41.08 -23.78 -13.86
CA ALA A 791 40.63 -23.82 -12.45
C ALA A 791 40.07 -22.47 -11.98
N LEU A 792 40.60 -21.36 -12.49
CA LEU A 792 40.07 -20.02 -12.26
C LEU A 792 38.74 -19.80 -13.01
N LEU A 793 38.64 -20.27 -14.26
CA LEU A 793 37.42 -20.20 -15.03
C LEU A 793 36.30 -21.09 -14.43
N ASP A 794 36.64 -22.29 -13.94
CA ASP A 794 35.70 -23.18 -13.25
C ASP A 794 35.31 -22.64 -11.86
N ALA A 795 36.23 -21.99 -11.15
CA ALA A 795 35.92 -21.28 -9.90
C ALA A 795 35.00 -20.07 -10.14
N GLU A 796 35.18 -19.36 -11.25
CA GLU A 796 34.38 -18.18 -11.63
C GLU A 796 33.01 -18.57 -12.21
N ILE A 797 32.94 -19.68 -12.94
CA ILE A 797 31.69 -20.32 -13.40
C ILE A 797 30.91 -20.89 -12.21
N ASN A 798 31.57 -21.48 -11.20
CA ASN A 798 30.90 -21.92 -9.97
C ASN A 798 30.44 -20.72 -9.12
N LYS A 799 31.20 -19.61 -9.09
CA LYS A 799 30.78 -18.33 -8.50
C LYS A 799 29.54 -17.73 -9.17
N LEU A 800 29.41 -17.90 -10.48
CA LEU A 800 28.27 -17.43 -11.27
C LEU A 800 27.03 -18.35 -11.16
N LYS A 801 27.23 -19.65 -10.93
CA LYS A 801 26.13 -20.61 -10.68
C LYS A 801 25.43 -20.39 -9.33
N ASP A 802 26.12 -19.84 -8.34
CA ASP A 802 25.54 -19.47 -7.03
C ASP A 802 24.78 -18.14 -7.07
N GLN A 803 24.89 -17.34 -8.13
CA GLN A 803 24.28 -15.99 -8.21
C GLN A 803 22.85 -15.94 -8.79
N ASP A 804 22.34 -16.99 -9.42
CA ASP A 804 21.04 -16.97 -10.12
C ASP A 804 19.85 -17.62 -9.36
N PHE A 805 19.96 -17.79 -8.04
CA PHE A 805 18.84 -18.30 -7.21
C PHE A 805 18.67 -17.49 -5.89
N LEU A 806 17.50 -16.85 -5.74
CA LEU A 806 16.92 -16.21 -4.52
C LEU A 806 17.35 -14.77 -4.12
N ASP A 807 16.40 -13.84 -4.25
CA ASP A 807 16.37 -12.52 -3.58
C ASP A 807 15.74 -12.64 -2.17
N GLU A 808 16.59 -12.74 -1.16
CA GLU A 808 16.45 -12.24 0.24
C GLU A 808 17.67 -12.68 1.08
N GLU A 809 18.43 -13.68 0.61
CA GLU A 809 19.54 -14.31 1.32
C GLU A 809 20.93 -13.71 0.96
N LEU A 810 21.11 -13.21 -0.27
CA LEU A 810 22.41 -12.73 -0.77
C LEU A 810 22.92 -11.41 -0.15
N HIS A 811 22.13 -10.69 0.65
CA HIS A 811 22.63 -9.53 1.39
C HIS A 811 23.14 -9.87 2.81
N GLU A 812 22.83 -11.05 3.37
CA GLU A 812 23.23 -11.40 4.74
C GLU A 812 24.53 -12.25 4.83
N GLU A 813 24.91 -13.03 3.81
CA GLU A 813 26.16 -13.82 3.85
C GLU A 813 27.40 -13.11 3.26
N LEU A 814 27.25 -12.28 2.22
CA LEU A 814 28.40 -11.57 1.60
C LEU A 814 29.07 -10.50 2.48
N VAL A 815 28.45 -10.08 3.59
CA VAL A 815 29.03 -9.07 4.50
C VAL A 815 29.92 -9.69 5.57
N HIS A 816 29.84 -11.01 5.80
CA HIS A 816 30.69 -11.69 6.78
C HIS A 816 32.02 -12.23 6.22
N ASP A 817 32.08 -12.59 4.92
CA ASP A 817 33.32 -13.05 4.30
C ASP A 817 34.36 -11.93 4.06
N ASP A 818 33.93 -10.67 4.00
CA ASP A 818 34.84 -9.52 3.84
C ASP A 818 35.52 -9.11 5.17
N GLN A 819 35.17 -9.74 6.31
CA GLN A 819 35.77 -9.44 7.62
C GLN A 819 37.00 -10.30 7.96
N SER A 820 37.25 -11.40 7.25
CA SER A 820 38.40 -12.29 7.51
C SER A 820 39.62 -12.01 6.61
N VAL A 821 39.44 -11.32 5.47
CA VAL A 821 40.52 -11.08 4.49
C VAL A 821 41.29 -9.76 4.76
N GLY A 822 40.75 -8.88 5.61
CA GLY A 822 41.32 -7.54 5.89
C GLY A 822 42.52 -7.46 6.86
N ARG A 823 43.07 -8.59 7.34
CA ARG A 823 44.16 -8.57 8.35
C ARG A 823 45.53 -9.09 7.89
N ALA A 824 45.72 -9.50 6.64
CA ALA A 824 46.98 -10.12 6.20
C ALA A 824 47.83 -9.33 5.18
N ARG A 825 47.48 -8.08 4.83
CA ARG A 825 48.32 -7.26 3.92
C ARG A 825 48.58 -5.87 4.47
N THR A 826 49.54 -5.81 5.38
CA THR A 826 50.31 -4.60 5.68
C THR A 826 51.64 -5.02 6.30
N LYS A 827 52.53 -5.57 5.47
CA LYS A 827 53.98 -5.66 5.71
C LYS A 827 54.68 -6.03 4.40
N ARG A 828 55.00 -5.02 3.59
CA ARG A 828 56.31 -4.78 2.95
C ARG A 828 56.17 -3.72 1.86
N VAL A 829 57.05 -2.71 1.98
CA VAL A 829 57.56 -1.85 0.91
C VAL A 829 58.19 -2.72 -0.16
#